data_AF-A0A4P1RRV5-F1
#
_entry.id   AF-A0A4P1RRV5-F1
#
_cell.length_a   1.000
_cell.length_b   1.000
_cell.length_c   1.000
_cell.angle_alpha   90.00
_cell.angle_beta   90.00
_cell.angle_gamma   90.00
#
_symmetry.space_group_name_H-M   'P 1'
#
loop_
_entity.id
_entity.type
_entity.pdbx_description
1 polymer ?
#
loop_
_entity_poly.entity_id
_entity_poly.type
_entity_poly.pdbx_seq_one_letter_code
_entity_poly.pdbx_strand_id
1 'polypeptide(L)'
;MWCTITKQAVSSTFRGFYLRLRPSRPPNLSRVYCFQQKSETLYQGDGGYFKFSVKEFASVAEVVSSSTEAEEDAAPDDEIQELLDDMRKEEEKKKKGEVGLSWRSQLNSMRGMSQSKYHELRRRQVKIETEAWEEAAKEYRELLMDMCEQKLAPNLPYMKSLFLGWFEPLRDAIEKEQELFRTGKLRTVYGPYFGQLPADKMAVITMHKLMGLLMTGNDHGTTRVVQAVLSIGDAVEQEVRIHKFLEKTKKKKDGKDKKKDVSESVAAVKEEEKLRKKVMDLMKKQKLVAVRGIVKGQDDSKPWGPVIKTKVGSRLIELLMQTAYIQPPSDQIVDCAPDIRPAFMHSFVTLTREAQKTSKRYGVIQCDPLVLKGLDKTAKNMVIPYMPMLVPPVNWTGYDKGGHLFLPSYVMRTHGVRQQREAVKRSPRKQLEPVFEALDTLGNTKWRVNKKVLSVIDRIWASGGRLADLVDRDDVPFPEEPDTDDEAQIKKWKWKVKHVRKENRERYAQRCDIELKLAVARKMKDEDGFYYPHNLDFRGRAYPMHPHLNHLGSDVCRGILEFSEGRPLGKSGLQWLKIHLANLYANGVDKLSHEGRTAFTENHLDDIFDSADKPLEGSRWWLSAEDPFQCLAVCITLTEALKSSSPETFISRIPVHQDGSCNGLQHYAALGRDKLGAAAVNLVAGEKPADVYSGIAARVLNIMQNDAQKDPAIFPDALHARTLVNQVDRKLVKQTVMTSVYGVTYIGAREQIKRRLKERDAISDDSELFGASCYAAKITLTALEEMFQGARSIMSWLGDCAKIIASENQPVRWTTPLGLPVVQPYRKLGRHIIKTSLQILTLQQETDKVMVKRQKTAFPPNFVHSLDGSHMMMTAVTCKKEGLNFAGVHDSYWTHAGDVDQMNRILREKFVELYETPVLENLVEGFQRSFPKLSFPPLPERGDFDLREVLESPYFFN
;
A
#
# COMPACT_ATOMS: atom_id res chain seq x y z
N MET A 1 44.76 -20.39 34.16
CA MET A 1 45.92 -19.58 34.63
C MET A 1 46.51 -18.94 33.39
N TRP A 2 46.51 -17.61 33.21
CA TRP A 2 47.37 -16.59 33.84
C TRP A 2 48.87 -16.68 33.48
N CYS A 3 49.43 -15.52 33.13
CA CYS A 3 50.85 -15.13 33.15
C CYS A 3 51.85 -15.42 31.97
N THR A 4 52.01 -14.38 31.14
CA THR A 4 53.28 -13.67 30.78
C THR A 4 54.07 -14.02 29.49
N ILE A 5 54.77 -12.97 28.98
CA ILE A 5 55.83 -12.95 27.94
C ILE A 5 55.29 -13.17 26.49
N THR A 6 55.65 -12.40 25.45
CA THR A 6 56.86 -11.60 25.15
C THR A 6 56.65 -10.08 24.91
N LYS A 7 57.75 -9.31 25.05
CA LYS A 7 58.00 -7.99 24.41
C LYS A 7 58.89 -8.24 23.14
N GLN A 8 59.42 -7.31 22.32
CA GLN A 8 59.72 -5.88 22.49
C GLN A 8 60.11 -5.20 21.15
N ALA A 9 59.54 -4.02 20.84
CA ALA A 9 60.14 -2.88 20.10
C ALA A 9 59.06 -1.77 19.98
N VAL A 10 59.15 -0.50 20.43
CA VAL A 10 60.24 0.51 20.52
C VAL A 10 60.64 1.02 19.12
N SER A 11 60.57 2.30 18.75
CA SER A 11 59.99 3.56 19.31
C SER A 11 59.92 4.58 18.14
N SER A 12 59.40 5.83 18.13
CA SER A 12 58.97 6.87 19.10
C SER A 12 57.76 7.65 18.48
N THR A 13 57.24 8.82 18.90
CA THR A 13 57.60 9.87 19.88
C THR A 13 56.33 10.50 20.46
N PHE A 14 56.35 10.94 21.73
CA PHE A 14 55.18 11.50 22.43
C PHE A 14 55.60 12.66 23.37
N ARG A 15 55.00 13.86 23.24
CA ARG A 15 54.97 15.00 24.20
C ARG A 15 54.27 16.21 23.54
N GLY A 16 53.49 17.05 24.24
CA GLY A 16 52.97 16.91 25.61
C GLY A 16 52.28 18.18 26.17
N PHE A 17 51.56 17.98 27.29
CA PHE A 17 51.13 18.95 28.32
C PHE A 17 50.01 19.99 28.08
N TYR A 18 49.31 20.24 29.20
CA TYR A 18 48.28 21.27 29.46
C TYR A 18 48.92 22.55 30.04
N LEU A 19 48.30 23.75 29.86
CA LEU A 19 47.64 24.53 30.95
C LEU A 19 47.23 25.99 30.59
N ARG A 20 45.94 26.31 30.87
CA ARG A 20 45.37 27.55 31.48
C ARG A 20 45.50 28.98 30.86
N LEU A 21 44.32 29.66 30.87
CA LEU A 21 44.05 31.11 31.12
C LEU A 21 44.54 32.15 30.07
N ARG A 22 43.93 33.34 29.87
CA ARG A 22 42.54 33.89 29.95
C ARG A 22 42.53 35.24 29.13
N PRO A 23 41.49 36.12 29.10
CA PRO A 23 41.27 37.03 27.96
C PRO A 23 41.71 38.50 28.13
N SER A 24 41.69 39.24 27.02
CA SER A 24 41.60 40.71 26.93
C SER A 24 40.37 41.14 26.10
N ARG A 25 40.06 42.44 26.03
CA ARG A 25 38.73 43.01 25.65
C ARG A 25 38.84 44.21 24.67
N PRO A 26 37.72 44.78 24.14
CA PRO A 26 37.70 45.68 22.98
C PRO A 26 37.94 47.17 23.35
N PRO A 27 37.76 48.10 22.41
CA PRO A 27 36.50 48.89 22.47
C PRO A 27 35.87 49.26 21.09
N ASN A 28 34.54 49.52 21.10
CA ASN A 28 33.78 50.67 20.51
C ASN A 28 34.02 51.16 19.05
N LEU A 29 33.10 51.82 18.30
CA LEU A 29 31.84 52.53 18.64
C LEU A 29 30.88 52.65 17.41
N SER A 30 29.56 52.60 17.65
CA SER A 30 28.42 53.27 16.97
C SER A 30 28.22 53.41 15.41
N ARG A 31 27.00 53.01 14.99
CA ARG A 31 25.95 53.80 14.24
C ARG A 31 25.92 54.00 12.69
N VAL A 32 24.71 53.74 12.14
CA VAL A 32 23.86 54.58 11.24
C VAL A 32 23.89 54.44 9.69
N TYR A 33 22.70 54.08 9.15
CA TYR A 33 22.00 54.40 7.88
C TYR A 33 22.70 54.62 6.51
N CYS A 34 22.40 53.70 5.57
CA CYS A 34 21.60 53.90 4.34
C CYS A 34 21.48 55.28 3.65
N PHE A 35 21.94 55.35 2.38
CA PHE A 35 21.37 56.02 1.18
C PHE A 35 21.99 55.28 -0.05
N GLN A 36 21.38 54.97 -1.22
CA GLN A 36 20.21 55.38 -2.02
C GLN A 36 20.48 56.51 -3.04
N GLN A 37 19.94 56.31 -4.27
CA GLN A 37 20.01 57.19 -5.48
C GLN A 37 21.40 57.23 -6.15
N LYS A 38 21.66 57.56 -7.41
CA LYS A 38 21.01 57.80 -8.73
C LYS A 38 22.20 58.26 -9.65
N SER A 39 22.17 58.44 -10.98
CA SER A 39 21.30 58.07 -12.11
C SER A 39 22.08 58.37 -13.42
N GLU A 40 21.52 58.02 -14.60
CA GLU A 40 21.62 58.78 -15.89
C GLU A 40 23.01 59.04 -16.55
N THR A 41 23.22 59.11 -17.88
CA THR A 41 22.47 58.75 -19.13
C THR A 41 23.46 58.77 -20.33
N LEU A 42 22.95 58.59 -21.57
CA LEU A 42 23.54 59.01 -22.88
C LEU A 42 24.56 58.05 -23.56
N TYR A 43 24.56 57.86 -24.91
CA TYR A 43 23.53 57.99 -25.97
C TYR A 43 24.10 57.45 -27.32
N GLN A 44 23.26 56.88 -28.22
CA GLN A 44 23.52 56.59 -29.67
C GLN A 44 24.74 55.69 -30.03
N GLY A 45 24.84 55.03 -31.21
CA GLY A 45 23.98 54.86 -32.41
C GLY A 45 24.84 54.63 -33.68
N ASP A 46 24.41 54.03 -34.80
CA ASP A 46 23.22 53.22 -35.13
C ASP A 46 23.42 52.52 -36.52
N GLY A 47 22.57 51.55 -36.90
CA GLY A 47 22.35 51.11 -38.30
C GLY A 47 22.88 49.73 -38.74
N GLY A 48 22.09 48.99 -39.55
CA GLY A 48 22.52 47.75 -40.24
C GLY A 48 21.41 46.74 -40.57
N TYR A 49 20.78 46.83 -41.76
CA TYR A 49 19.72 45.93 -42.22
C TYR A 49 20.25 44.67 -42.94
N PHE A 50 19.50 43.55 -42.92
CA PHE A 50 18.89 42.98 -44.14
C PHE A 50 17.74 41.99 -43.81
N LYS A 51 16.79 41.83 -44.75
CA LYS A 51 15.62 40.94 -44.65
C LYS A 51 15.82 39.65 -45.46
N PHE A 52 15.07 38.60 -45.14
CA PHE A 52 14.29 37.88 -46.15
C PHE A 52 12.92 37.45 -45.60
N SER A 53 11.89 37.52 -46.45
CA SER A 53 10.49 37.14 -46.19
C SER A 53 9.77 37.00 -47.53
N VAL A 54 8.85 36.03 -47.67
CA VAL A 54 7.97 35.71 -48.81
C VAL A 54 7.16 34.47 -48.38
N LYS A 55 5.84 34.27 -48.59
CA LYS A 55 4.66 35.05 -49.04
C LYS A 55 3.39 34.23 -48.64
N GLU A 56 2.12 34.51 -48.96
CA GLU A 56 1.39 35.44 -49.87
C GLU A 56 0.06 35.84 -49.15
N PHE A 57 -0.35 37.13 -49.04
CA PHE A 57 -1.38 37.86 -49.84
C PHE A 57 -2.81 37.24 -49.86
N ALA A 58 -3.95 37.96 -49.92
CA ALA A 58 -4.33 39.39 -49.77
C ALA A 58 -5.90 39.46 -49.63
N SER A 59 -6.67 40.56 -49.62
CA SER A 59 -6.51 41.94 -50.14
C SER A 59 -7.61 42.94 -49.67
N VAL A 60 -7.29 44.26 -49.62
CA VAL A 60 -8.16 45.45 -49.91
C VAL A 60 -9.37 45.73 -48.97
N ALA A 61 -9.69 46.94 -48.47
CA ALA A 61 -9.08 48.29 -48.37
C ALA A 61 -9.65 48.97 -47.07
N GLU A 62 -9.19 50.08 -46.46
CA GLU A 62 -8.79 51.45 -46.88
C GLU A 62 -9.95 52.34 -47.40
N VAL A 63 -10.18 53.61 -46.96
CA VAL A 63 -9.48 54.49 -45.96
C VAL A 63 -10.40 54.79 -44.72
N VAL A 64 -10.73 55.97 -44.14
CA VAL A 64 -10.54 57.45 -44.35
C VAL A 64 -10.42 58.18 -42.97
N SER A 65 -9.76 59.35 -42.96
CA SER A 65 -9.68 60.48 -41.98
C SER A 65 -10.98 60.95 -41.28
N SER A 66 -11.03 61.78 -40.21
CA SER A 66 -10.03 62.32 -39.23
C SER A 66 -10.67 63.15 -38.08
N SER A 67 -9.90 63.38 -37.00
CA SER A 67 -9.80 64.61 -36.15
C SER A 67 -10.97 65.17 -35.29
N THR A 68 -10.64 65.35 -33.99
CA THR A 68 -10.95 66.48 -33.06
C THR A 68 -12.36 66.74 -32.45
N GLU A 69 -12.41 66.54 -31.12
CA GLU A 69 -12.99 67.39 -30.04
C GLU A 69 -14.52 67.44 -29.73
N ALA A 70 -14.80 67.79 -28.45
CA ALA A 70 -16.07 68.15 -27.77
C ALA A 70 -17.13 67.06 -27.40
N GLU A 71 -17.04 66.63 -26.13
CA GLU A 71 -18.09 66.53 -25.06
C GLU A 71 -19.56 66.08 -25.33
N GLU A 72 -20.00 65.11 -24.49
CA GLU A 72 -21.38 64.79 -24.00
C GLU A 72 -22.47 64.36 -25.03
N ASP A 73 -23.39 63.42 -24.76
CA ASP A 73 -23.81 62.74 -23.52
C ASP A 73 -24.28 61.26 -23.78
N ALA A 74 -24.71 60.54 -22.74
CA ALA A 74 -25.05 59.09 -22.70
C ALA A 74 -26.39 58.70 -23.43
N ALA A 75 -26.85 57.45 -23.59
CA ALA A 75 -26.53 56.09 -23.07
C ALA A 75 -27.19 55.02 -24.02
N PRO A 76 -27.65 53.81 -23.59
CA PRO A 76 -26.97 52.66 -22.94
C PRO A 76 -27.22 51.30 -23.66
N ASP A 77 -26.20 50.48 -23.94
CA ASP A 77 -26.40 49.13 -24.55
C ASP A 77 -25.69 47.96 -23.82
N ASP A 78 -24.57 48.20 -23.12
CA ASP A 78 -23.75 47.13 -22.53
C ASP A 78 -24.45 46.31 -21.41
N GLU A 79 -25.24 46.95 -20.53
CA GLU A 79 -25.94 46.23 -19.44
C GLU A 79 -26.94 45.20 -19.96
N ILE A 80 -27.62 45.48 -21.08
CA ILE A 80 -28.60 44.56 -21.67
C ILE A 80 -27.88 43.34 -22.24
N GLN A 81 -26.74 43.55 -22.90
CA GLN A 81 -25.96 42.47 -23.49
C GLN A 81 -25.29 41.61 -22.39
N GLU A 82 -24.77 42.21 -21.31
CA GLU A 82 -24.19 41.46 -20.19
C GLU A 82 -25.26 40.63 -19.46
N LEU A 83 -26.48 41.16 -19.26
CA LEU A 83 -27.61 40.42 -18.71
C LEU A 83 -28.04 39.23 -19.58
N LEU A 84 -28.10 39.39 -20.91
CA LEU A 84 -28.44 38.30 -21.82
C LEU A 84 -27.40 37.17 -21.80
N ASP A 85 -26.12 37.51 -21.67
CA ASP A 85 -25.05 36.52 -21.56
C ASP A 85 -24.99 35.88 -20.17
N ASP A 86 -25.30 36.59 -19.08
CA ASP A 86 -25.43 35.96 -17.76
C ASP A 86 -26.67 35.05 -17.66
N MET A 87 -27.76 35.37 -18.37
CA MET A 87 -28.90 34.46 -18.57
C MET A 87 -28.49 33.19 -19.36
N ARG A 88 -27.69 33.32 -20.43
CA ARG A 88 -27.09 32.15 -21.12
C ARG A 88 -26.20 31.32 -20.19
N LYS A 89 -25.37 31.95 -19.36
CA LYS A 89 -24.52 31.28 -18.36
C LYS A 89 -25.36 30.59 -17.26
N GLU A 90 -26.50 31.16 -16.87
CA GLU A 90 -27.49 30.54 -15.96
C GLU A 90 -28.15 29.31 -16.60
N GLU A 91 -28.60 29.39 -17.85
CA GLU A 91 -29.15 28.24 -18.57
C GLU A 91 -28.13 27.12 -18.77
N GLU A 92 -26.88 27.45 -19.14
CA GLU A 92 -25.81 26.47 -19.20
C GLU A 92 -25.55 25.80 -17.84
N LYS A 93 -25.58 26.56 -16.73
CA LYS A 93 -25.45 25.99 -15.38
C LYS A 93 -26.62 25.08 -15.03
N LYS A 94 -27.86 25.42 -15.41
CA LYS A 94 -29.05 24.57 -15.25
C LYS A 94 -28.92 23.29 -16.08
N LYS A 95 -28.66 23.39 -17.39
CA LYS A 95 -28.42 22.25 -18.29
C LYS A 95 -27.26 21.37 -17.79
N LYS A 96 -26.12 21.92 -17.36
CA LYS A 96 -24.99 21.16 -16.78
C LYS A 96 -25.33 20.51 -15.43
N GLY A 97 -26.21 21.13 -14.64
CA GLY A 97 -26.75 20.59 -13.38
C GLY A 97 -27.74 19.43 -13.59
N GLU A 98 -28.64 19.57 -14.55
CA GLU A 98 -29.64 18.57 -14.95
C GLU A 98 -28.99 17.37 -15.63
N VAL A 99 -28.03 17.59 -16.54
CA VAL A 99 -27.13 16.54 -17.05
C VAL A 99 -26.43 15.83 -15.88
N GLY A 100 -25.89 16.57 -14.90
CA GLY A 100 -25.28 16.02 -13.69
C GLY A 100 -26.21 15.29 -12.72
N LEU A 101 -27.53 15.34 -12.94
CA LEU A 101 -28.56 14.57 -12.21
C LEU A 101 -29.07 13.40 -13.06
N SER A 102 -29.34 13.64 -14.35
CA SER A 102 -29.75 12.64 -15.35
C SER A 102 -28.70 11.52 -15.47
N TRP A 103 -27.42 11.87 -15.65
CA TRP A 103 -26.34 10.89 -15.68
C TRP A 103 -26.22 10.08 -14.37
N ARG A 104 -26.56 10.66 -13.21
CA ARG A 104 -26.60 9.90 -11.94
C ARG A 104 -27.82 9.00 -11.85
N SER A 105 -28.96 9.41 -12.43
CA SER A 105 -30.14 8.56 -12.55
C SER A 105 -29.88 7.37 -13.48
N GLN A 106 -29.28 7.62 -14.65
CA GLN A 106 -28.84 6.59 -15.59
C GLN A 106 -27.81 5.64 -14.96
N LEU A 107 -26.78 6.18 -14.28
CA LEU A 107 -25.75 5.35 -13.63
C LEU A 107 -26.33 4.44 -12.54
N ASN A 108 -27.39 4.85 -11.84
CA ASN A 108 -28.09 4.00 -10.88
C ASN A 108 -29.01 2.98 -11.59
N SER A 109 -29.71 3.41 -12.64
CA SER A 109 -30.60 2.57 -13.46
C SER A 109 -29.85 1.41 -14.12
N MET A 110 -28.69 1.69 -14.74
CA MET A 110 -27.79 0.70 -15.36
C MET A 110 -27.13 -0.26 -14.35
N ARG A 111 -27.35 -0.09 -13.03
CA ARG A 111 -26.64 -0.84 -11.97
C ARG A 111 -27.58 -1.54 -10.99
N GLY A 112 -28.86 -1.74 -11.36
CA GLY A 112 -29.80 -2.58 -10.62
C GLY A 112 -30.15 -2.14 -9.19
N MET A 113 -29.75 -0.95 -8.76
CA MET A 113 -30.06 -0.41 -7.42
C MET A 113 -31.11 0.67 -7.50
N SER A 114 -32.25 0.44 -6.84
CA SER A 114 -33.28 1.47 -6.68
C SER A 114 -32.71 2.69 -5.94
N GLN A 115 -33.17 3.90 -6.28
CA GLN A 115 -32.66 5.13 -5.66
C GLN A 115 -32.85 5.12 -4.12
N SER A 116 -33.92 4.50 -3.62
CA SER A 116 -34.16 4.31 -2.19
C SER A 116 -33.06 3.45 -1.54
N LYS A 117 -32.76 2.27 -2.11
CA LYS A 117 -31.71 1.37 -1.60
C LYS A 117 -30.32 2.01 -1.68
N TYR A 118 -30.01 2.73 -2.74
CA TYR A 118 -28.79 3.54 -2.81
C TYR A 118 -28.74 4.61 -1.71
N HIS A 119 -29.83 5.34 -1.45
CA HIS A 119 -29.89 6.31 -0.36
C HIS A 119 -29.81 5.68 1.04
N GLU A 120 -30.26 4.45 1.23
CA GLU A 120 -30.09 3.70 2.48
C GLU A 120 -28.65 3.21 2.67
N LEU A 121 -28.08 2.46 1.72
CA LEU A 121 -26.69 2.00 1.78
C LEU A 121 -25.71 3.17 1.92
N ARG A 122 -26.00 4.29 1.23
CA ARG A 122 -25.21 5.52 1.38
C ARG A 122 -25.34 6.13 2.78
N ARG A 123 -26.50 6.06 3.44
CA ARG A 123 -26.65 6.49 4.85
C ARG A 123 -25.86 5.59 5.80
N ARG A 124 -25.90 4.27 5.58
CA ARG A 124 -25.09 3.29 6.35
C ARG A 124 -23.59 3.53 6.16
N GLN A 125 -23.14 3.76 4.92
CA GLN A 125 -21.74 4.13 4.61
C GLN A 125 -21.32 5.43 5.31
N VAL A 126 -22.19 6.44 5.35
CA VAL A 126 -21.89 7.68 6.07
C VAL A 126 -21.62 7.40 7.54
N LYS A 127 -22.52 6.66 8.20
CA LYS A 127 -22.36 6.28 9.61
C LYS A 127 -21.01 5.60 9.85
N ILE A 128 -20.67 4.61 9.02
CA ILE A 128 -19.41 3.86 9.08
C ILE A 128 -18.18 4.79 8.94
N GLU A 129 -18.19 5.74 8.01
CA GLU A 129 -17.06 6.66 7.78
C GLU A 129 -16.97 7.84 8.76
N THR A 130 -18.06 8.23 9.45
CA THR A 130 -18.04 9.39 10.38
C THR A 130 -18.12 9.03 11.85
N GLU A 131 -18.75 7.91 12.20
CA GLU A 131 -19.05 7.57 13.60
C GLU A 131 -18.15 6.48 14.15
N ALA A 132 -17.29 5.79 13.39
CA ALA A 132 -16.49 4.65 13.87
C ALA A 132 -15.71 4.88 15.19
N TRP A 133 -15.21 6.08 15.45
CA TRP A 133 -14.56 6.43 16.73
C TRP A 133 -15.51 6.96 17.80
N GLU A 134 -16.68 7.49 17.41
CA GLU A 134 -17.68 8.08 18.31
C GLU A 134 -18.70 7.03 18.79
N GLU A 135 -19.05 6.08 17.92
CA GLU A 135 -19.77 4.85 18.22
C GLU A 135 -18.92 3.95 19.14
N ALA A 136 -17.61 3.80 18.88
CA ALA A 136 -16.70 3.15 19.84
C ALA A 136 -16.66 3.89 21.19
N ALA A 137 -16.44 5.21 21.20
CA ALA A 137 -16.45 6.01 22.43
C ALA A 137 -17.83 6.05 23.12
N LYS A 138 -18.91 5.75 22.42
CA LYS A 138 -20.27 5.60 22.96
C LYS A 138 -20.46 4.20 23.54
N GLU A 139 -20.04 3.14 22.83
CA GLU A 139 -20.01 1.77 23.35
C GLU A 139 -19.24 1.70 24.68
N TYR A 140 -18.04 2.30 24.77
CA TYR A 140 -17.29 2.34 26.03
C TYR A 140 -18.01 3.08 27.17
N ARG A 141 -18.86 4.09 26.88
CA ARG A 141 -19.60 4.83 27.92
C ARG A 141 -20.90 4.13 28.32
N GLU A 142 -21.64 3.59 27.36
CA GLU A 142 -22.84 2.79 27.63
C GLU A 142 -22.47 1.51 28.38
N LEU A 143 -21.37 0.84 28.00
CA LEU A 143 -20.87 -0.35 28.69
C LEU A 143 -20.32 -0.04 30.09
N LEU A 144 -19.78 1.17 30.34
CA LEU A 144 -19.48 1.66 31.71
C LEU A 144 -20.77 1.91 32.52
N MET A 145 -21.79 2.51 31.92
CA MET A 145 -23.09 2.75 32.57
C MET A 145 -23.78 1.43 32.93
N ASP A 146 -23.88 0.49 31.98
CA ASP A 146 -24.38 -0.87 32.21
C ASP A 146 -23.59 -1.60 33.32
N MET A 147 -22.26 -1.44 33.38
CA MET A 147 -21.44 -1.99 34.46
C MET A 147 -21.78 -1.37 35.84
N CYS A 148 -21.95 -0.06 35.90
CA CYS A 148 -22.29 0.66 37.12
C CYS A 148 -23.71 0.33 37.63
N GLU A 149 -24.67 0.16 36.72
CA GLU A 149 -26.07 -0.16 37.06
C GLU A 149 -26.27 -1.65 37.36
N GLN A 150 -25.67 -2.55 36.56
CA GLN A 150 -25.96 -3.99 36.60
C GLN A 150 -24.89 -4.82 37.33
N LYS A 151 -23.77 -4.22 37.76
CA LYS A 151 -22.63 -4.88 38.45
C LYS A 151 -21.97 -6.03 37.68
N LEU A 152 -22.12 -6.08 36.35
CA LEU A 152 -21.69 -7.19 35.49
C LEU A 152 -20.18 -7.31 35.22
N ALA A 153 -19.32 -6.66 36.02
CA ALA A 153 -17.87 -6.62 35.82
C ALA A 153 -17.19 -8.00 35.60
N PRO A 154 -17.58 -9.11 36.26
CA PRO A 154 -16.95 -10.43 36.05
C PRO A 154 -17.23 -11.05 34.67
N ASN A 155 -18.31 -10.66 33.98
CA ASN A 155 -18.82 -11.36 32.79
C ASN A 155 -18.30 -10.77 31.46
N LEU A 156 -17.47 -9.73 31.52
CA LEU A 156 -16.92 -9.06 30.34
C LEU A 156 -15.67 -9.79 29.81
N PRO A 157 -15.48 -9.88 28.47
CA PRO A 157 -14.21 -10.32 27.91
C PRO A 157 -13.07 -9.46 28.45
N TYR A 158 -12.04 -10.09 29.03
CA TYR A 158 -10.99 -9.44 29.83
C TYR A 158 -10.41 -8.15 29.21
N MET A 159 -10.20 -8.11 27.89
CA MET A 159 -9.74 -6.89 27.20
C MET A 159 -10.73 -5.74 27.18
N LYS A 160 -12.06 -5.98 27.15
CA LYS A 160 -13.04 -4.90 27.33
C LYS A 160 -12.91 -4.33 28.75
N SER A 161 -12.85 -5.18 29.77
CA SER A 161 -12.67 -4.75 31.17
C SER A 161 -11.41 -3.88 31.35
N LEU A 162 -10.28 -4.28 30.75
CA LEU A 162 -9.06 -3.47 30.78
C LEU A 162 -9.22 -2.12 30.07
N PHE A 163 -9.75 -2.08 28.85
CA PHE A 163 -9.96 -0.81 28.13
C PHE A 163 -10.95 0.12 28.85
N LEU A 164 -11.99 -0.42 29.48
CA LEU A 164 -12.96 0.33 30.29
C LEU A 164 -12.27 0.94 31.52
N GLY A 165 -11.50 0.13 32.27
CA GLY A 165 -10.74 0.58 33.43
C GLY A 165 -9.61 1.57 33.12
N TRP A 166 -9.10 1.61 31.88
CA TRP A 166 -8.12 2.61 31.44
C TRP A 166 -8.74 3.87 30.85
N PHE A 167 -10.00 3.83 30.40
CA PHE A 167 -10.63 4.94 29.67
C PHE A 167 -10.81 6.18 30.55
N GLU A 168 -11.44 6.04 31.72
CA GLU A 168 -11.72 7.18 32.60
C GLU A 168 -10.45 7.81 33.19
N PRO A 169 -9.49 7.04 33.76
CA PRO A 169 -8.24 7.61 34.27
C PRO A 169 -7.44 8.35 33.19
N LEU A 170 -7.43 7.85 31.95
CA LEU A 170 -6.77 8.53 30.83
C LEU A 170 -7.52 9.78 30.37
N ARG A 171 -8.86 9.73 30.27
CA ARG A 171 -9.71 10.90 29.97
C ARG A 171 -9.42 12.03 30.96
N ASP A 172 -9.48 11.74 32.25
CA ASP A 172 -9.35 12.74 33.32
C ASP A 172 -7.93 13.30 33.38
N ALA A 173 -6.91 12.49 33.11
CA ALA A 173 -5.53 12.95 32.99
C ALA A 173 -5.30 13.85 31.76
N ILE A 174 -5.92 13.54 30.61
CA ILE A 174 -5.89 14.39 29.40
C ILE A 174 -6.61 15.71 29.65
N GLU A 175 -7.80 15.69 30.27
CA GLU A 175 -8.57 16.90 30.57
C GLU A 175 -7.84 17.80 31.58
N LYS A 176 -7.29 17.23 32.65
CA LYS A 176 -6.46 17.94 33.62
C LYS A 176 -5.27 18.64 32.96
N GLU A 177 -4.65 18.02 31.96
CA GLU A 177 -3.58 18.66 31.19
C GLU A 177 -4.09 19.73 30.21
N GLN A 178 -5.23 19.51 29.55
CA GLN A 178 -5.89 20.57 28.77
C GLN A 178 -6.19 21.80 29.65
N GLU A 179 -6.63 21.62 30.89
CA GLU A 179 -6.89 22.72 31.83
C GLU A 179 -5.60 23.40 32.33
N LEU A 180 -4.50 22.66 32.51
CA LEU A 180 -3.18 23.25 32.78
C LEU A 180 -2.66 24.11 31.61
N PHE A 181 -3.08 23.82 30.37
CA PHE A 181 -2.87 24.70 29.23
C PHE A 181 -3.83 25.90 29.19
N ARG A 182 -5.13 25.71 29.46
CA ARG A 182 -6.12 26.82 29.52
C ARG A 182 -5.77 27.84 30.60
N THR A 183 -5.36 27.39 31.79
CA THR A 183 -4.88 28.24 32.89
C THR A 183 -3.48 28.81 32.68
N GLY A 184 -2.80 28.51 31.57
CA GLY A 184 -1.49 29.06 31.21
C GLY A 184 -0.31 28.59 32.07
N LYS A 185 -0.56 27.69 33.04
CA LYS A 185 0.43 27.17 34.00
C LYS A 185 1.50 26.30 33.33
N LEU A 186 1.17 25.68 32.20
CA LEU A 186 2.08 24.82 31.44
C LEU A 186 2.33 25.42 30.04
N ARG A 187 3.56 25.84 29.73
CA ARG A 187 3.93 26.43 28.43
C ARG A 187 4.72 25.43 27.57
N THR A 188 4.03 24.62 26.77
CA THR A 188 4.68 23.71 25.79
C THR A 188 4.32 24.07 24.34
N VAL A 189 5.20 23.67 23.42
CA VAL A 189 5.02 23.86 21.97
C VAL A 189 3.83 23.06 21.40
N TYR A 190 3.29 22.08 22.14
CA TYR A 190 2.16 21.25 21.71
C TYR A 190 0.83 21.62 22.38
N GLY A 191 0.82 22.35 23.51
CA GLY A 191 -0.39 22.74 24.24
C GLY A 191 -1.51 23.33 23.36
N PRO A 192 -1.23 24.31 22.48
CA PRO A 192 -2.23 24.88 21.57
C PRO A 192 -2.87 23.87 20.61
N TYR A 193 -2.24 22.72 20.37
CA TYR A 193 -2.75 21.61 19.55
C TYR A 193 -3.47 20.55 20.39
N PHE A 194 -3.05 20.37 21.64
CA PHE A 194 -3.59 19.38 22.58
C PHE A 194 -5.04 19.69 23.00
N GLY A 195 -5.38 20.98 23.13
CA GLY A 195 -6.75 21.44 23.46
C GLY A 195 -7.70 21.59 22.27
N GLN A 196 -7.43 20.96 21.11
CA GLN A 196 -8.26 21.10 19.89
C GLN A 196 -9.30 19.98 19.69
N LEU A 197 -9.31 18.98 20.59
CA LEU A 197 -10.20 17.82 20.56
C LEU A 197 -10.62 17.43 22.00
N PRO A 198 -11.83 16.90 22.25
CA PRO A 198 -12.24 16.45 23.59
C PRO A 198 -11.39 15.28 24.11
N ALA A 199 -11.24 15.20 25.43
CA ALA A 199 -10.41 14.19 26.10
C ALA A 199 -10.84 12.75 25.75
N ASP A 200 -12.14 12.44 25.75
CA ASP A 200 -12.72 11.15 25.37
C ASP A 200 -12.14 10.60 24.06
N LYS A 201 -12.17 11.42 23.00
CA LYS A 201 -11.69 11.02 21.67
C LYS A 201 -10.17 10.84 21.66
N MET A 202 -9.43 11.67 22.39
CA MET A 202 -7.97 11.52 22.52
C MET A 202 -7.60 10.25 23.29
N ALA A 203 -8.34 9.88 24.35
CA ALA A 203 -8.15 8.65 25.11
C ALA A 203 -8.42 7.41 24.23
N VAL A 204 -9.58 7.34 23.58
CA VAL A 204 -9.95 6.22 22.69
C VAL A 204 -8.94 6.05 21.55
N ILE A 205 -8.57 7.14 20.85
CA ILE A 205 -7.57 7.08 19.78
C ILE A 205 -6.22 6.55 20.30
N THR A 206 -5.78 7.01 21.48
CA THR A 206 -4.48 6.62 22.05
C THR A 206 -4.44 5.13 22.40
N MET A 207 -5.44 4.62 23.10
CA MET A 207 -5.52 3.20 23.48
C MET A 207 -5.56 2.28 22.25
N HIS A 208 -6.46 2.54 21.30
CA HIS A 208 -6.65 1.69 20.13
C HIS A 208 -5.43 1.71 19.18
N LYS A 209 -4.81 2.88 18.98
CA LYS A 209 -3.60 2.99 18.14
C LYS A 209 -2.38 2.36 18.81
N LEU A 210 -2.24 2.45 20.14
CA LEU A 210 -1.15 1.77 20.83
C LEU A 210 -1.33 0.24 20.79
N MET A 211 -2.53 -0.29 21.08
CA MET A 211 -2.77 -1.75 21.07
C MET A 211 -2.59 -2.34 19.68
N GLY A 212 -3.11 -1.69 18.64
CA GLY A 212 -2.90 -2.14 17.25
C GLY A 212 -1.42 -2.19 16.85
N LEU A 213 -0.58 -1.32 17.43
CA LEU A 213 0.88 -1.30 17.19
C LEU A 213 1.69 -2.23 18.10
N LEU A 214 1.10 -2.75 19.17
CA LEU A 214 1.65 -3.83 20.00
C LEU A 214 1.32 -5.21 19.40
N MET A 215 0.13 -5.36 18.80
CA MET A 215 -0.26 -6.57 18.05
C MET A 215 0.47 -6.71 16.71
N THR A 216 0.73 -5.59 16.01
CA THR A 216 1.47 -5.58 14.71
C THR A 216 2.98 -5.33 14.87
N GLY A 217 3.51 -5.38 16.10
CA GLY A 217 4.93 -5.20 16.38
C GLY A 217 5.78 -6.42 16.04
N ASN A 218 7.01 -6.20 15.55
CA ASN A 218 7.99 -7.26 15.24
C ASN A 218 8.29 -8.22 16.42
N ASP A 219 8.14 -7.73 17.65
CA ASP A 219 8.43 -8.44 18.89
C ASP A 219 7.20 -8.27 19.80
N HIS A 220 6.49 -9.36 20.10
CA HIS A 220 5.13 -9.32 20.64
C HIS A 220 5.00 -8.62 21.98
N GLY A 221 3.87 -7.92 22.14
CA GLY A 221 3.65 -7.04 23.27
C GLY A 221 4.65 -5.88 23.33
N THR A 222 5.41 -5.59 22.25
CA THR A 222 6.33 -4.46 22.22
C THR A 222 6.22 -3.65 20.93
N THR A 223 6.42 -2.34 21.03
CA THR A 223 6.40 -1.45 19.87
C THR A 223 7.42 -0.32 20.01
N ARG A 224 7.95 0.16 18.88
CA ARG A 224 8.96 1.23 18.90
C ARG A 224 8.30 2.57 19.21
N VAL A 225 8.79 3.30 20.21
CA VAL A 225 8.21 4.58 20.62
C VAL A 225 8.05 5.54 19.43
N VAL A 226 9.03 5.64 18.54
CA VAL A 226 8.97 6.46 17.31
C VAL A 226 7.72 6.17 16.46
N GLN A 227 7.35 4.89 16.30
CA GLN A 227 6.25 4.44 15.47
C GLN A 227 4.89 4.71 16.13
N ALA A 228 4.76 4.37 17.43
CA ALA A 228 3.55 4.65 18.21
C ALA A 228 3.26 6.15 18.31
N VAL A 229 4.29 6.94 18.64
CA VAL A 229 4.21 8.39 18.78
C VAL A 229 3.77 9.07 17.48
N LEU A 230 4.32 8.69 16.32
CA LEU A 230 3.92 9.26 15.04
C LEU A 230 2.49 8.86 14.67
N SER A 231 2.13 7.58 14.81
CA SER A 231 0.80 7.08 14.43
C SER A 231 -0.34 7.69 15.24
N ILE A 232 -0.15 7.86 16.56
CA ILE A 232 -1.11 8.55 17.43
C ILE A 232 -1.19 10.04 17.07
N GLY A 233 -0.05 10.70 16.85
CA GLY A 233 -0.01 12.11 16.44
C GLY A 233 -0.66 12.39 15.08
N ASP A 234 -0.53 11.48 14.11
CA ASP A 234 -1.22 11.54 12.81
C ASP A 234 -2.74 11.34 12.98
N ALA A 235 -3.18 10.38 13.80
CA ALA A 235 -4.60 10.11 14.04
C ALA A 235 -5.31 11.26 14.76
N VAL A 236 -4.68 11.85 15.78
CA VAL A 236 -5.22 13.01 16.50
C VAL A 236 -5.30 14.25 15.60
N GLU A 237 -4.32 14.51 14.72
CA GLU A 237 -4.42 15.61 13.75
C GLU A 237 -5.63 15.46 12.83
N GLN A 238 -5.89 14.24 12.34
CA GLN A 238 -7.01 13.96 11.44
C GLN A 238 -8.36 14.26 12.11
N GLU A 239 -8.58 13.77 13.33
CA GLU A 239 -9.82 14.00 14.07
C GLU A 239 -9.97 15.47 14.53
N VAL A 240 -8.87 16.13 14.92
CA VAL A 240 -8.87 17.58 15.25
C VAL A 240 -9.41 18.43 14.08
N ARG A 241 -9.00 18.13 12.85
CA ARG A 241 -9.48 18.88 11.65
C ARG A 241 -10.98 18.70 11.42
N ILE A 242 -11.49 17.50 11.70
CA ILE A 242 -12.94 17.20 11.63
C ILE A 242 -13.66 17.98 12.73
N HIS A 243 -13.17 17.92 13.97
CA HIS A 243 -13.76 18.58 15.13
C HIS A 243 -13.80 20.12 15.01
N LYS A 244 -12.69 20.76 14.60
CA LYS A 244 -12.57 22.22 14.47
C LYS A 244 -13.62 22.85 13.55
N PHE A 245 -13.96 22.19 12.45
CA PHE A 245 -15.00 22.67 11.54
C PHE A 245 -16.39 22.66 12.20
N LEU A 246 -16.69 21.60 12.96
CA LEU A 246 -17.93 21.44 13.69
C LEU A 246 -18.07 22.46 14.85
N GLU A 247 -16.95 22.94 15.42
CA GLU A 247 -16.96 23.98 16.45
C GLU A 247 -17.05 25.42 15.93
N LYS A 248 -16.26 25.78 14.90
CA LYS A 248 -16.27 27.14 14.31
C LYS A 248 -17.69 27.61 13.96
N THR A 249 -18.52 26.68 13.50
CA THR A 249 -19.91 26.89 13.07
C THR A 249 -20.95 26.79 14.21
N LYS A 250 -20.56 26.41 15.43
CA LYS A 250 -21.42 26.52 16.63
C LYS A 250 -21.37 27.92 17.21
N LYS A 251 -20.19 28.44 17.56
CA LYS A 251 -20.01 29.69 18.35
C LYS A 251 -20.62 30.95 17.71
N LYS A 252 -20.70 31.03 16.37
CA LYS A 252 -21.44 32.09 15.65
C LYS A 252 -22.99 32.02 15.79
N LYS A 253 -23.55 31.02 16.50
CA LYS A 253 -24.97 31.02 16.92
C LYS A 253 -25.16 31.79 18.23
N ASP A 254 -24.35 31.44 19.22
CA ASP A 254 -24.62 31.80 20.62
C ASP A 254 -24.14 33.23 20.93
N GLY A 255 -23.25 33.78 20.09
CA GLY A 255 -22.89 35.19 20.10
C GLY A 255 -24.02 36.15 19.67
N LYS A 256 -25.12 35.64 19.08
CA LYS A 256 -26.21 36.48 18.55
C LYS A 256 -26.99 37.22 19.64
N ASP A 257 -26.96 36.72 20.88
CA ASP A 257 -27.66 37.31 22.03
C ASP A 257 -26.75 38.19 22.92
N LYS A 258 -25.42 38.14 22.77
CA LYS A 258 -24.47 38.84 23.66
C LYS A 258 -23.22 39.42 22.95
N LYS A 259 -23.43 40.25 21.93
CA LYS A 259 -22.76 41.56 21.73
C LYS A 259 -23.28 42.29 20.50
N LYS A 260 -23.73 43.54 20.69
CA LYS A 260 -23.60 44.58 19.66
C LYS A 260 -22.18 45.15 19.70
N ASP A 261 -21.79 45.90 18.67
CA ASP A 261 -20.48 46.55 18.47
C ASP A 261 -19.33 45.52 18.40
N VAL A 262 -18.93 45.05 17.20
CA VAL A 262 -18.23 45.80 16.14
C VAL A 262 -18.82 45.50 14.74
N SER A 263 -18.56 46.38 13.76
CA SER A 263 -19.02 46.28 12.37
C SER A 263 -18.36 45.13 11.57
N GLU A 264 -18.94 43.93 11.62
CA GLU A 264 -18.94 43.00 10.48
C GLU A 264 -20.23 43.19 9.66
N SER A 265 -20.16 43.12 8.33
CA SER A 265 -21.31 43.47 7.49
C SER A 265 -22.46 42.47 7.63
N VAL A 266 -23.68 42.99 7.80
CA VAL A 266 -24.92 42.20 8.00
C VAL A 266 -25.19 41.22 6.84
N ALA A 267 -24.65 41.50 5.65
CA ALA A 267 -24.71 40.61 4.50
C ALA A 267 -23.84 39.34 4.68
N ALA A 268 -22.61 39.46 5.17
CA ALA A 268 -21.71 38.32 5.37
C ALA A 268 -22.28 37.32 6.39
N VAL A 269 -22.82 37.81 7.50
CA VAL A 269 -23.48 37.00 8.53
C VAL A 269 -24.71 36.26 7.97
N LYS A 270 -25.49 36.89 7.09
CA LYS A 270 -26.65 36.25 6.43
C LYS A 270 -26.22 35.15 5.46
N GLU A 271 -25.15 35.31 4.70
CA GLU A 271 -24.63 34.24 3.84
C GLU A 271 -24.02 33.09 4.64
N GLU A 272 -23.30 33.36 5.74
CA GLU A 272 -22.87 32.30 6.67
C GLU A 272 -24.06 31.53 7.26
N GLU A 273 -25.17 32.19 7.63
CA GLU A 273 -26.38 31.49 8.10
C GLU A 273 -27.07 30.67 6.99
N LYS A 274 -27.07 31.14 5.73
CA LYS A 274 -27.52 30.32 4.58
C LYS A 274 -26.61 29.11 4.39
N LEU A 275 -25.29 29.31 4.34
CA LEU A 275 -24.27 28.25 4.26
C LEU A 275 -24.42 27.25 5.41
N ARG A 276 -24.72 27.71 6.62
CA ARG A 276 -24.97 26.87 7.79
C ARG A 276 -26.27 26.08 7.67
N LYS A 277 -27.40 26.69 7.27
CA LYS A 277 -28.63 25.94 6.99
C LYS A 277 -28.36 24.88 5.92
N LYS A 278 -27.66 25.24 4.86
CA LYS A 278 -27.23 24.34 3.77
C LYS A 278 -26.32 23.23 4.31
N VAL A 279 -25.34 23.50 5.18
CA VAL A 279 -24.46 22.49 5.80
C VAL A 279 -25.20 21.57 6.76
N MET A 280 -26.06 22.08 7.66
CA MET A 280 -26.85 21.26 8.57
C MET A 280 -27.87 20.39 7.84
N ASP A 281 -28.51 20.93 6.80
CA ASP A 281 -29.42 20.19 5.93
C ASP A 281 -28.66 19.18 5.04
N LEU A 282 -27.44 19.50 4.58
CA LEU A 282 -26.51 18.56 3.96
C LEU A 282 -25.98 17.53 4.96
N MET A 283 -25.93 17.79 6.26
CA MET A 283 -25.59 16.78 7.29
C MET A 283 -26.78 15.87 7.58
N LYS A 284 -28.00 16.41 7.72
CA LYS A 284 -29.24 15.60 7.77
C LYS A 284 -29.44 14.75 6.51
N LYS A 285 -29.11 15.29 5.33
CA LYS A 285 -29.08 14.60 4.03
C LYS A 285 -27.74 13.89 3.76
N GLN A 286 -26.85 13.84 4.74
CA GLN A 286 -25.61 13.07 4.82
C GLN A 286 -24.65 13.21 3.61
N LYS A 287 -24.53 14.41 3.05
CA LYS A 287 -23.65 14.79 1.93
C LYS A 287 -22.37 15.51 2.41
N LEU A 288 -21.58 14.89 3.30
CA LEU A 288 -20.37 15.52 3.84
C LEU A 288 -19.23 15.76 2.82
N VAL A 289 -19.38 15.44 1.52
CA VAL A 289 -18.45 15.89 0.46
C VAL A 289 -18.68 17.37 0.16
N ALA A 290 -19.94 17.80 0.06
CA ALA A 290 -20.27 19.23 -0.07
C ALA A 290 -19.82 19.98 1.19
N VAL A 291 -20.02 19.39 2.37
CA VAL A 291 -19.51 19.93 3.64
C VAL A 291 -17.97 19.99 3.63
N ARG A 292 -17.24 18.94 3.21
CA ARG A 292 -15.76 18.93 3.11
C ARG A 292 -15.21 19.87 2.05
N GLY A 293 -15.95 20.13 0.98
CA GLY A 293 -15.65 21.19 0.01
C GLY A 293 -15.72 22.57 0.66
N ILE A 294 -16.80 22.83 1.41
CA ILE A 294 -16.98 24.06 2.20
C ILE A 294 -15.89 24.15 3.29
N VAL A 295 -15.56 23.07 4.01
CA VAL A 295 -14.47 23.02 5.01
C VAL A 295 -13.13 23.42 4.38
N LYS A 296 -12.74 22.77 3.27
CA LYS A 296 -11.46 23.04 2.60
C LYS A 296 -11.38 24.44 1.98
N GLY A 297 -12.51 25.11 1.74
CA GLY A 297 -12.58 26.51 1.31
C GLY A 297 -12.72 27.52 2.46
N GLN A 298 -12.66 27.08 3.72
CA GLN A 298 -12.91 27.89 4.93
C GLN A 298 -11.91 27.61 6.07
N ASP A 299 -10.92 26.73 5.87
CA ASP A 299 -9.92 26.38 6.87
C ASP A 299 -8.50 26.33 6.28
N ASP A 300 -7.86 27.51 6.25
CA ASP A 300 -6.46 27.70 5.82
C ASP A 300 -5.42 27.10 6.78
N SER A 301 -5.81 26.15 7.64
CA SER A 301 -4.94 25.65 8.70
C SER A 301 -3.83 24.75 8.14
N LYS A 302 -2.57 25.20 8.34
CA LYS A 302 -1.39 24.46 7.86
C LYS A 302 -1.28 23.11 8.57
N PRO A 303 -0.94 22.02 7.85
CA PRO A 303 -0.69 20.72 8.45
C PRO A 303 0.33 20.76 9.59
N TRP A 304 0.12 19.94 10.62
CA TRP A 304 1.02 19.82 11.75
C TRP A 304 2.39 19.30 11.28
N GLY A 305 3.45 20.05 11.56
CA GLY A 305 4.81 19.58 11.30
C GLY A 305 5.10 18.31 12.11
N PRO A 306 5.98 17.40 11.63
CA PRO A 306 6.24 16.11 12.28
C PRO A 306 6.68 16.27 13.75
N VAL A 307 7.36 17.37 14.08
CA VAL A 307 7.75 17.73 15.46
C VAL A 307 6.55 17.92 16.39
N ILE A 308 5.44 18.49 15.91
CA ILE A 308 4.22 18.69 16.70
C ILE A 308 3.54 17.34 16.95
N LYS A 309 3.32 16.56 15.88
CA LYS A 309 2.72 15.20 15.98
C LYS A 309 3.50 14.33 16.96
N THR A 310 4.83 14.37 16.85
CA THR A 310 5.76 13.62 17.70
C THR A 310 5.68 14.04 19.17
N LYS A 311 5.40 15.32 19.46
CA LYS A 311 5.23 15.79 20.85
C LYS A 311 3.85 15.45 21.42
N VAL A 312 2.78 15.61 20.64
CA VAL A 312 1.41 15.23 21.04
C VAL A 312 1.32 13.73 21.32
N GLY A 313 1.78 12.89 20.38
CA GLY A 313 1.75 11.42 20.55
C GLY A 313 2.62 10.93 21.71
N SER A 314 3.79 11.54 21.95
CA SER A 314 4.62 11.20 23.11
C SER A 314 3.94 11.52 24.44
N ARG A 315 3.22 12.63 24.52
CA ARG A 315 2.54 13.01 25.77
C ARG A 315 1.33 12.12 26.05
N LEU A 316 0.56 11.78 25.01
CA LEU A 316 -0.58 10.86 25.13
C LEU A 316 -0.17 9.45 25.60
N ILE A 317 0.93 8.90 25.06
CA ILE A 317 1.48 7.62 25.53
C ILE A 317 1.95 7.73 26.99
N GLU A 318 2.60 8.83 27.37
CA GLU A 318 3.06 9.05 28.74
C GLU A 318 1.91 9.13 29.74
N LEU A 319 0.82 9.83 29.40
CA LEU A 319 -0.40 9.87 30.21
C LEU A 319 -1.04 8.47 30.32
N LEU A 320 -1.10 7.70 29.23
CA LEU A 320 -1.59 6.32 29.25
C LEU A 320 -0.70 5.41 30.14
N MET A 321 0.62 5.57 30.10
CA MET A 321 1.54 4.86 31.02
C MET A 321 1.37 5.27 32.49
N GLN A 322 0.92 6.48 32.77
CA GLN A 322 0.68 7.00 34.13
C GLN A 322 -0.70 6.60 34.69
N THR A 323 -1.58 6.01 33.88
CA THR A 323 -3.00 5.79 34.20
C THR A 323 -3.49 4.36 33.96
N ALA A 324 -2.92 3.64 32.99
CA ALA A 324 -3.28 2.24 32.74
C ALA A 324 -2.50 1.29 33.66
N TYR A 325 -3.21 0.76 34.65
CA TYR A 325 -2.76 -0.31 35.54
C TYR A 325 -3.56 -1.59 35.32
N ILE A 326 -3.04 -2.70 35.81
CA ILE A 326 -3.68 -4.01 35.81
C ILE A 326 -4.02 -4.35 37.26
N GLN A 327 -5.27 -4.75 37.48
CA GLN A 327 -5.69 -5.38 38.74
C GLN A 327 -5.42 -6.89 38.65
N PRO A 328 -5.02 -7.56 39.75
CA PRO A 328 -4.78 -9.00 39.74
C PRO A 328 -6.07 -9.79 39.44
N PRO A 329 -5.97 -11.01 38.89
CA PRO A 329 -7.09 -11.93 38.81
C PRO A 329 -7.68 -12.23 40.20
N SER A 330 -8.99 -12.44 40.27
CA SER A 330 -9.73 -12.71 41.52
C SER A 330 -9.32 -14.01 42.24
N ASP A 331 -8.48 -14.82 41.62
CA ASP A 331 -8.00 -16.12 42.13
C ASP A 331 -6.78 -16.00 43.07
N GLN A 332 -6.31 -14.77 43.38
CA GLN A 332 -5.22 -14.57 44.34
C GLN A 332 -5.70 -14.77 45.79
N ILE A 333 -4.88 -15.47 46.56
CA ILE A 333 -5.13 -15.80 47.98
C ILE A 333 -5.25 -14.50 48.80
N VAL A 334 -6.24 -14.48 49.70
CA VAL A 334 -6.76 -13.31 50.43
C VAL A 334 -5.73 -12.55 51.29
N ASP A 335 -4.56 -13.14 51.54
CA ASP A 335 -3.53 -12.64 52.48
C ASP A 335 -2.30 -12.03 51.77
N CYS A 336 -2.48 -11.47 50.58
CA CYS A 336 -1.41 -10.78 49.83
C CYS A 336 -1.86 -9.39 49.35
N ALA A 337 -0.98 -8.40 49.46
CA ALA A 337 -1.26 -7.03 49.01
C ALA A 337 -1.48 -6.98 47.48
N PRO A 338 -2.43 -6.17 46.98
CA PRO A 338 -2.79 -6.17 45.57
C PRO A 338 -1.61 -5.76 44.67
N ASP A 339 -1.20 -6.66 43.79
CA ASP A 339 -0.08 -6.52 42.86
C ASP A 339 -0.48 -5.63 41.66
N ILE A 340 -0.64 -4.33 41.92
CA ILE A 340 -1.06 -3.33 40.94
C ILE A 340 0.13 -2.99 40.02
N ARG A 341 0.14 -3.59 38.82
CA ARG A 341 1.24 -3.43 37.84
C ARG A 341 0.88 -2.41 36.75
N PRO A 342 1.83 -1.60 36.25
CA PRO A 342 1.58 -0.72 35.10
C PRO A 342 1.39 -1.56 33.84
N ALA A 343 0.32 -1.29 33.08
CA ALA A 343 -0.01 -2.04 31.87
C ALA A 343 1.03 -1.87 30.75
N PHE A 344 1.77 -0.75 30.76
CA PHE A 344 2.76 -0.39 29.75
C PHE A 344 4.04 0.18 30.39
N MET A 345 5.19 -0.40 30.03
CA MET A 345 6.51 0.03 30.47
C MET A 345 7.34 0.57 29.29
N HIS A 346 8.03 1.69 29.48
CA HIS A 346 9.02 2.20 28.54
C HIS A 346 10.40 1.65 28.91
N SER A 347 10.96 0.79 28.06
CA SER A 347 12.28 0.19 28.25
C SER A 347 13.18 0.47 27.05
N PHE A 348 14.44 0.06 27.12
CA PHE A 348 15.40 0.24 26.04
C PHE A 348 16.04 -1.09 25.63
N VAL A 349 15.65 -1.60 24.45
CA VAL A 349 16.23 -2.81 23.87
C VAL A 349 17.50 -2.47 23.09
N THR A 350 18.57 -3.22 23.33
CA THR A 350 19.83 -3.13 22.58
C THR A 350 19.83 -4.20 21.50
N LEU A 351 19.67 -3.79 20.24
CA LEU A 351 19.78 -4.70 19.10
C LEU A 351 21.25 -4.82 18.66
N THR A 352 21.86 -5.95 18.98
CA THR A 352 23.15 -6.39 18.43
C THR A 352 22.94 -7.05 17.07
N ARG A 353 23.27 -6.33 15.98
CA ARG A 353 23.39 -6.97 14.66
C ARG A 353 24.76 -7.62 14.56
N GLU A 354 24.81 -8.94 14.76
CA GLU A 354 26.01 -9.78 14.71
C GLU A 354 26.87 -9.44 13.47
N ALA A 355 26.25 -9.37 12.29
CA ALA A 355 26.87 -9.04 11.00
C ALA A 355 27.46 -7.62 10.86
N GLN A 356 27.33 -6.73 11.85
CA GLN A 356 27.87 -5.35 11.77
C GLN A 356 28.57 -4.84 13.04
N LYS A 357 28.82 -5.68 14.06
CA LYS A 357 29.49 -5.33 15.34
C LYS A 357 29.02 -4.00 15.98
N THR A 358 27.79 -3.57 15.73
CA THR A 358 27.27 -2.27 16.15
C THR A 358 25.96 -2.45 16.92
N SER A 359 26.05 -2.33 18.25
CA SER A 359 24.89 -2.27 19.13
C SER A 359 24.15 -0.94 18.91
N LYS A 360 22.83 -1.01 18.77
CA LYS A 360 21.96 0.18 18.76
C LYS A 360 20.85 0.00 19.77
N ARG A 361 20.81 0.91 20.74
CA ARG A 361 19.80 0.99 21.80
C ARG A 361 18.61 1.78 21.28
N TYR A 362 17.41 1.22 21.39
CA TYR A 362 16.16 1.84 20.96
C TYR A 362 15.14 1.77 22.10
N GLY A 363 14.44 2.87 22.37
CA GLY A 363 13.35 2.86 23.34
C GLY A 363 12.09 2.23 22.76
N VAL A 364 11.50 1.29 23.50
CA VAL A 364 10.30 0.53 23.16
C VAL A 364 9.26 0.65 24.27
N ILE A 365 8.00 0.58 23.92
CA ILE A 365 6.89 0.40 24.85
C ILE A 365 6.63 -1.09 24.89
N GLN A 366 6.59 -1.69 26.08
CA GLN A 366 6.24 -3.09 26.30
C GLN A 366 4.95 -3.15 27.10
N CYS A 367 4.01 -4.01 26.75
CA CYS A 367 2.85 -4.31 27.59
C CYS A 367 3.18 -5.46 28.55
N ASP A 368 2.44 -5.54 29.65
CA ASP A 368 2.50 -6.68 30.56
C ASP A 368 2.03 -8.00 29.86
N PRO A 369 2.58 -9.17 30.22
CA PRO A 369 2.14 -10.46 29.67
C PRO A 369 0.66 -10.80 29.86
N LEU A 370 -0.02 -10.26 30.88
CA LEU A 370 -1.47 -10.45 31.06
C LEU A 370 -2.28 -9.67 30.01
N VAL A 371 -1.85 -8.45 29.67
CA VAL A 371 -2.46 -7.66 28.57
C VAL A 371 -2.25 -8.38 27.24
N LEU A 372 -1.07 -8.96 27.02
CA LEU A 372 -0.80 -9.78 25.83
C LEU A 372 -1.75 -10.98 25.77
N LYS A 373 -1.78 -11.84 26.79
CA LYS A 373 -2.73 -12.99 26.89
C LYS A 373 -4.20 -12.61 26.70
N GLY A 374 -4.58 -11.38 27.04
CA GLY A 374 -5.90 -10.83 26.76
C GLY A 374 -6.10 -10.50 25.27
N LEU A 375 -5.16 -9.80 24.64
CA LEU A 375 -5.19 -9.48 23.21
C LEU A 375 -5.28 -10.76 22.37
N ASP A 376 -4.53 -11.79 22.74
CA ASP A 376 -4.50 -13.11 22.09
C ASP A 376 -5.89 -13.73 21.95
N LYS A 377 -6.72 -13.60 22.99
CA LYS A 377 -8.09 -14.12 23.02
C LYS A 377 -9.13 -13.17 22.41
N THR A 378 -8.80 -11.89 22.23
CA THR A 378 -9.80 -10.81 22.05
C THR A 378 -9.51 -9.82 20.92
N ALA A 379 -8.65 -10.17 19.95
CA ALA A 379 -8.34 -9.38 18.75
C ALA A 379 -9.58 -8.82 18.01
N LYS A 380 -10.73 -9.51 18.10
CA LYS A 380 -12.04 -9.16 17.53
C LYS A 380 -12.58 -7.79 17.99
N ASN A 381 -12.13 -7.28 19.14
CA ASN A 381 -12.58 -6.00 19.69
C ASN A 381 -11.78 -4.79 19.15
N MET A 382 -10.81 -4.99 18.24
CA MET A 382 -10.13 -3.87 17.58
C MET A 382 -11.09 -3.13 16.63
N VAL A 383 -11.31 -1.83 16.89
CA VAL A 383 -11.98 -0.94 15.93
C VAL A 383 -11.20 -0.92 14.61
N ILE A 384 -11.83 -1.38 13.53
CA ILE A 384 -11.31 -1.31 12.15
C ILE A 384 -11.89 -0.03 11.50
N PRO A 385 -11.15 1.09 11.42
CA PRO A 385 -11.68 2.38 11.00
C PRO A 385 -11.89 2.54 9.47
N TYR A 386 -11.56 1.51 8.69
CA TYR A 386 -11.71 1.47 7.24
C TYR A 386 -12.39 0.16 6.85
N MET A 387 -13.73 0.12 6.77
CA MET A 387 -14.47 -1.02 6.20
C MET A 387 -14.52 -0.91 4.65
N PRO A 388 -14.75 -2.01 3.92
CA PRO A 388 -15.12 -1.94 2.50
C PRO A 388 -16.40 -1.11 2.31
N MET A 389 -16.55 -0.42 1.18
CA MET A 389 -17.62 0.57 1.00
C MET A 389 -18.93 -0.09 0.58
N LEU A 390 -20.05 0.28 1.22
CA LEU A 390 -21.40 -0.20 0.88
C LEU A 390 -21.98 0.47 -0.39
N VAL A 391 -21.29 1.45 -0.95
CA VAL A 391 -21.67 2.18 -2.17
C VAL A 391 -20.43 2.42 -3.05
N PRO A 392 -20.60 2.64 -4.37
CA PRO A 392 -19.48 2.93 -5.26
C PRO A 392 -18.57 4.06 -4.74
N PRO A 393 -17.24 3.92 -4.86
CA PRO A 393 -16.29 4.97 -4.49
C PRO A 393 -16.52 6.30 -5.22
N VAL A 394 -16.01 7.37 -4.64
CA VAL A 394 -15.95 8.69 -5.28
C VAL A 394 -14.90 8.67 -6.39
N ASN A 395 -15.31 9.00 -7.61
CA ASN A 395 -14.42 9.10 -8.76
C ASN A 395 -13.21 10.02 -8.51
N TRP A 396 -12.04 9.61 -9.01
CA TRP A 396 -10.80 10.38 -8.93
C TRP A 396 -10.83 11.62 -9.83
N THR A 397 -10.50 12.77 -9.24
CA THR A 397 -10.47 14.08 -9.92
C THR A 397 -9.23 14.91 -9.59
N GLY A 398 -8.30 14.33 -8.82
CA GLY A 398 -7.05 14.94 -8.38
C GLY A 398 -6.41 14.19 -7.21
N TYR A 399 -5.16 14.52 -6.88
CA TYR A 399 -4.32 13.79 -5.91
C TYR A 399 -5.02 13.42 -4.57
N ASP A 400 -5.82 14.34 -4.02
CA ASP A 400 -6.57 14.18 -2.77
C ASP A 400 -8.10 14.39 -2.95
N LYS A 401 -8.63 13.90 -4.07
CA LYS A 401 -10.06 13.95 -4.45
C LYS A 401 -10.48 12.66 -5.18
N GLY A 402 -10.95 11.67 -4.44
CA GLY A 402 -11.45 10.38 -4.93
C GLY A 402 -11.40 9.32 -3.81
N GLY A 403 -11.80 8.08 -4.10
CA GLY A 403 -11.78 6.97 -3.13
C GLY A 403 -12.99 6.98 -2.18
N HIS A 404 -12.75 7.07 -0.86
CA HIS A 404 -13.82 7.06 0.15
C HIS A 404 -14.77 8.27 0.03
N LEU A 405 -15.97 8.20 0.63
CA LEU A 405 -16.87 9.36 0.65
C LEU A 405 -16.23 10.53 1.39
N PHE A 406 -15.57 10.25 2.50
CA PHE A 406 -15.18 11.22 3.52
C PHE A 406 -13.76 11.03 4.04
N LEU A 407 -13.31 9.78 4.18
CA LEU A 407 -11.99 9.48 4.73
C LEU A 407 -10.86 9.96 3.80
N PRO A 408 -9.78 10.57 4.34
CA PRO A 408 -8.77 11.27 3.55
C PRO A 408 -7.99 10.32 2.65
N SER A 409 -8.36 10.32 1.37
CA SER A 409 -7.92 9.37 0.36
C SER A 409 -6.93 10.04 -0.60
N TYR A 410 -5.83 9.34 -0.90
CA TYR A 410 -4.75 9.82 -1.77
C TYR A 410 -4.48 8.85 -2.91
N VAL A 411 -4.31 9.38 -4.13
CA VAL A 411 -4.14 8.60 -5.36
C VAL A 411 -2.82 7.82 -5.40
N MET A 412 -1.79 8.28 -4.67
CA MET A 412 -0.46 7.67 -4.64
C MET A 412 0.05 7.48 -3.19
N ARG A 413 0.52 6.28 -2.88
CA ARG A 413 1.19 5.89 -1.63
C ARG A 413 2.62 6.46 -1.60
N THR A 414 2.75 7.75 -1.32
CA THR A 414 4.02 8.48 -1.34
C THR A 414 4.93 8.27 -0.12
N HIS A 415 4.47 7.56 0.93
CA HIS A 415 5.21 7.30 2.17
C HIS A 415 5.87 8.54 2.82
N GLY A 416 5.31 9.74 2.58
CA GLY A 416 5.83 11.03 3.07
C GLY A 416 6.80 11.75 2.12
N VAL A 417 7.25 11.12 1.04
CA VAL A 417 8.19 11.69 0.05
C VAL A 417 7.58 12.92 -0.61
N ARG A 418 8.23 14.07 -0.41
CA ARG A 418 7.67 15.37 -0.84
C ARG A 418 7.59 15.49 -2.36
N GLN A 419 8.61 15.01 -3.06
CA GLN A 419 8.77 15.20 -4.51
C GLN A 419 7.73 14.43 -5.32
N GLN A 420 7.43 13.18 -4.95
CA GLN A 420 6.36 12.38 -5.59
C GLN A 420 4.99 13.07 -5.47
N ARG A 421 4.66 13.54 -4.25
CA ARG A 421 3.42 14.30 -4.00
C ARG A 421 3.34 15.59 -4.80
N GLU A 422 4.46 16.30 -4.95
CA GLU A 422 4.49 17.52 -5.76
C GLU A 422 4.42 17.25 -7.26
N ALA A 423 5.01 16.16 -7.76
CA ALA A 423 4.93 15.78 -9.18
C ALA A 423 3.47 15.52 -9.60
N VAL A 424 2.77 14.61 -8.91
CA VAL A 424 1.37 14.29 -9.20
C VAL A 424 0.43 15.50 -8.96
N LYS A 425 0.79 16.43 -8.08
CA LYS A 425 0.02 17.69 -7.88
C LYS A 425 0.29 18.78 -8.92
N ARG A 426 1.41 18.73 -9.66
CA ARG A 426 1.74 19.69 -10.73
C ARG A 426 1.33 19.20 -12.12
N SER A 427 1.18 17.89 -12.35
CA SER A 427 0.69 17.35 -13.61
C SER A 427 -0.71 17.92 -13.97
N PRO A 428 -0.93 18.35 -15.23
CA PRO A 428 -2.25 18.73 -15.72
C PRO A 428 -3.27 17.60 -15.54
N ARG A 429 -4.53 17.94 -15.24
CA ARG A 429 -5.59 16.92 -15.04
C ARG A 429 -5.75 15.99 -16.25
N LYS A 430 -5.71 16.53 -17.48
CA LYS A 430 -5.81 15.74 -18.73
C LYS A 430 -4.75 14.64 -18.83
N GLN A 431 -3.54 14.89 -18.32
CA GLN A 431 -2.44 13.92 -18.30
C GLN A 431 -2.71 12.74 -17.33
N LEU A 432 -3.50 12.95 -16.28
CA LEU A 432 -3.82 11.93 -15.28
C LEU A 432 -5.20 11.28 -15.49
N GLU A 433 -5.94 11.70 -16.52
CA GLU A 433 -7.33 11.28 -16.77
C GLU A 433 -7.46 9.77 -17.05
N PRO A 434 -6.58 9.11 -17.86
CA PRO A 434 -6.61 7.65 -18.03
C PRO A 434 -6.35 6.88 -16.73
N VAL A 435 -5.44 7.41 -15.89
CA VAL A 435 -5.08 6.83 -14.59
C VAL A 435 -6.25 6.91 -13.61
N PHE A 436 -6.96 8.05 -13.61
CA PHE A 436 -8.19 8.21 -12.83
C PHE A 436 -9.30 7.29 -13.33
N GLU A 437 -9.49 7.19 -14.66
CA GLU A 437 -10.49 6.27 -15.24
C GLU A 437 -10.23 4.82 -14.84
N ALA A 438 -8.97 4.37 -14.86
CA ALA A 438 -8.60 3.01 -14.49
C ALA A 438 -8.75 2.72 -12.99
N LEU A 439 -8.34 3.64 -12.11
CA LEU A 439 -8.57 3.52 -10.67
C LEU A 439 -10.05 3.53 -10.30
N ASP A 440 -10.84 4.36 -10.97
CA ASP A 440 -12.30 4.37 -10.82
C ASP A 440 -12.90 3.06 -11.29
N THR A 441 -12.37 2.46 -12.36
CA THR A 441 -12.81 1.17 -12.89
C THR A 441 -12.60 0.06 -11.87
N LEU A 442 -11.36 -0.13 -11.39
CA LEU A 442 -11.02 -1.10 -10.33
C LEU A 442 -11.81 -0.84 -9.04
N GLY A 443 -12.12 0.43 -8.73
CA GLY A 443 -12.93 0.81 -7.58
C GLY A 443 -14.43 0.55 -7.71
N ASN A 444 -14.95 0.51 -8.95
CA ASN A 444 -16.37 0.27 -9.21
C ASN A 444 -16.74 -1.21 -9.32
N THR A 445 -15.77 -2.12 -9.42
CA THR A 445 -16.01 -3.58 -9.39
C THR A 445 -16.62 -4.00 -8.04
N LYS A 446 -17.80 -4.64 -8.09
CA LYS A 446 -18.61 -4.96 -6.90
C LYS A 446 -18.39 -6.39 -6.43
N TRP A 447 -18.02 -6.55 -5.16
CA TRP A 447 -17.68 -7.82 -4.51
C TRP A 447 -18.74 -8.26 -3.52
N ARG A 448 -18.84 -9.55 -3.23
CA ARG A 448 -19.59 -10.10 -2.09
C ARG A 448 -18.79 -11.22 -1.41
N VAL A 449 -19.28 -11.66 -0.25
CA VAL A 449 -18.72 -12.80 0.49
C VAL A 449 -19.33 -14.10 -0.03
N ASN A 450 -18.49 -15.07 -0.43
CA ASN A 450 -18.92 -16.45 -0.65
C ASN A 450 -19.25 -17.08 0.72
N LYS A 451 -20.55 -17.22 1.02
CA LYS A 451 -21.02 -17.70 2.33
C LYS A 451 -20.67 -19.18 2.59
N LYS A 452 -20.53 -20.00 1.54
CA LYS A 452 -20.21 -21.43 1.66
C LYS A 452 -18.75 -21.63 2.07
N VAL A 453 -17.82 -21.01 1.35
CA VAL A 453 -16.38 -21.06 1.66
C VAL A 453 -16.08 -20.41 3.02
N LEU A 454 -16.71 -19.27 3.34
CA LEU A 454 -16.60 -18.68 4.68
C LEU A 454 -17.07 -19.64 5.79
N SER A 455 -18.16 -20.39 5.57
CA SER A 455 -18.65 -21.37 6.56
C SER A 455 -17.66 -22.52 6.78
N VAL A 456 -17.04 -23.04 5.71
CA VAL A 456 -15.99 -24.08 5.83
C VAL A 456 -14.76 -23.55 6.58
N ILE A 457 -14.32 -22.32 6.27
CA ILE A 457 -13.19 -21.68 6.96
C ILE A 457 -13.51 -21.42 8.44
N ASP A 458 -14.71 -20.93 8.77
CA ASP A 458 -15.14 -20.73 10.16
C ASP A 458 -15.20 -22.07 10.95
N ARG A 459 -15.58 -23.18 10.29
CA ARG A 459 -15.53 -24.54 10.89
C ARG A 459 -14.10 -25.00 11.17
N ILE A 460 -13.20 -24.91 10.18
CA ILE A 460 -11.77 -25.28 10.34
C ILE A 460 -11.12 -24.43 11.44
N TRP A 461 -11.42 -23.13 11.46
CA TRP A 461 -10.88 -22.20 12.45
C TRP A 461 -11.42 -22.49 13.86
N ALA A 462 -12.69 -22.88 13.98
CA ALA A 462 -13.25 -23.35 15.25
C ALA A 462 -12.53 -24.61 15.77
N SER A 463 -12.21 -25.58 14.90
CA SER A 463 -11.52 -26.84 15.23
C SER A 463 -9.99 -26.74 15.40
N GLY A 464 -9.43 -25.52 15.53
CA GLY A 464 -8.01 -25.31 15.84
C GLY A 464 -7.12 -24.88 14.67
N GLY A 465 -7.64 -24.73 13.45
CA GLY A 465 -6.82 -24.46 12.26
C GLY A 465 -6.07 -25.70 11.77
N ARG A 466 -4.84 -25.52 11.27
CA ARG A 466 -3.91 -26.56 10.76
C ARG A 466 -4.27 -27.21 9.41
N LEU A 467 -5.36 -26.80 8.76
CA LEU A 467 -5.82 -27.33 7.47
C LEU A 467 -5.75 -26.24 6.39
N ALA A 468 -5.38 -26.60 5.15
CA ALA A 468 -5.26 -25.66 4.02
C ALA A 468 -4.46 -24.38 4.37
N ASP A 469 -3.23 -24.58 4.86
CA ASP A 469 -2.29 -23.53 5.32
C ASP A 469 -2.83 -22.51 6.35
N LEU A 470 -4.01 -22.76 6.95
CA LEU A 470 -4.46 -22.01 8.12
C LEU A 470 -3.57 -22.36 9.31
N VAL A 471 -2.98 -21.32 9.90
CA VAL A 471 -2.09 -21.43 11.06
C VAL A 471 -2.73 -22.23 12.20
N ASP A 472 -1.89 -22.98 12.91
CA ASP A 472 -2.25 -23.64 14.15
C ASP A 472 -2.66 -22.61 15.22
N ARG A 473 -3.81 -22.81 15.86
CA ARG A 473 -4.26 -21.96 16.97
C ARG A 473 -3.45 -22.19 18.25
N ASP A 474 -2.77 -23.34 18.36
CA ASP A 474 -1.93 -23.67 19.52
C ASP A 474 -0.44 -23.37 19.26
N ASP A 475 0.25 -23.08 20.35
CA ASP A 475 1.69 -22.75 20.38
C ASP A 475 2.54 -24.03 20.42
N VAL A 476 3.69 -24.03 19.75
CA VAL A 476 4.65 -25.13 19.88
C VAL A 476 5.19 -25.12 21.32
N PRO A 477 5.18 -26.27 22.04
CA PRO A 477 5.73 -26.34 23.39
C PRO A 477 7.23 -26.04 23.39
N PHE A 478 7.72 -25.40 24.44
CA PHE A 478 9.16 -25.22 24.60
C PHE A 478 9.86 -26.56 24.84
N PRO A 479 11.04 -26.79 24.27
CA PRO A 479 11.82 -27.98 24.57
C PRO A 479 12.25 -27.95 26.04
N GLU A 480 12.17 -29.10 26.69
CA GLU A 480 12.66 -29.30 28.06
C GLU A 480 14.14 -28.93 28.19
N GLU A 481 14.52 -28.36 29.32
CA GLU A 481 15.90 -27.99 29.62
C GLU A 481 16.71 -29.26 29.90
N PRO A 482 17.84 -29.51 29.21
CA PRO A 482 18.59 -30.75 29.39
C PRO A 482 19.28 -30.75 30.75
N ASP A 483 19.10 -31.84 31.51
CA ASP A 483 19.73 -32.08 32.81
C ASP A 483 21.22 -32.48 32.61
N THR A 484 22.01 -31.53 32.10
CA THR A 484 23.42 -31.70 31.71
C THR A 484 24.20 -30.39 31.87
N ASP A 485 25.38 -30.43 32.48
CA ASP A 485 26.31 -29.29 32.53
C ASP A 485 27.05 -29.01 31.20
N ASP A 486 26.80 -29.79 30.14
CA ASP A 486 27.45 -29.63 28.84
C ASP A 486 27.03 -28.31 28.16
N GLU A 487 27.95 -27.34 28.12
CA GLU A 487 27.77 -26.06 27.45
C GLU A 487 27.28 -26.20 26.00
N ALA A 488 27.69 -27.24 25.26
CA ALA A 488 27.28 -27.46 23.88
C ALA A 488 25.80 -27.88 23.80
N GLN A 489 25.33 -28.75 24.70
CA GLN A 489 23.93 -29.14 24.81
C GLN A 489 23.05 -28.01 25.33
N ILE A 490 23.47 -27.31 26.40
CA ILE A 490 22.81 -26.11 26.91
C ILE A 490 22.69 -25.04 25.81
N LYS A 491 23.74 -24.84 24.99
CA LYS A 491 23.73 -23.92 23.84
C LYS A 491 22.80 -24.40 22.73
N LYS A 492 22.78 -25.69 22.41
CA LYS A 492 21.86 -26.31 21.43
C LYS A 492 20.40 -26.15 21.87
N TRP A 493 20.11 -26.35 23.16
CA TRP A 493 18.80 -26.07 23.76
C TRP A 493 18.43 -24.58 23.69
N LYS A 494 19.33 -23.66 24.08
CA LYS A 494 19.11 -22.20 23.97
C LYS A 494 18.81 -21.76 22.52
N TRP A 495 19.42 -22.42 21.52
CA TRP A 495 19.05 -22.23 20.10
C TRP A 495 17.68 -22.81 19.74
N LYS A 496 17.32 -24.02 20.20
CA LYS A 496 15.97 -24.59 20.02
C LYS A 496 14.89 -23.69 20.66
N VAL A 497 15.08 -23.23 21.90
CA VAL A 497 14.17 -22.28 22.58
C VAL A 497 14.05 -20.97 21.80
N LYS A 498 15.17 -20.42 21.28
CA LYS A 498 15.17 -19.22 20.43
C LYS A 498 14.42 -19.45 19.10
N HIS A 499 14.45 -20.67 18.55
CA HIS A 499 13.66 -21.06 17.37
C HIS A 499 12.16 -21.15 17.69
N VAL A 500 11.77 -21.96 18.68
CA VAL A 500 10.37 -22.11 19.10
C VAL A 500 9.75 -20.76 19.50
N ARG A 501 10.49 -19.92 20.25
CA ARG A 501 10.05 -18.54 20.55
C ARG A 501 9.83 -17.71 19.28
N LYS A 502 10.62 -17.89 18.21
CA LYS A 502 10.41 -17.19 16.93
C LYS A 502 9.19 -17.74 16.19
N GLU A 503 9.06 -19.07 16.12
CA GLU A 503 7.96 -19.74 15.42
C GLU A 503 6.60 -19.38 16.05
N ASN A 504 6.46 -19.46 17.37
CA ASN A 504 5.23 -19.05 18.05
C ASN A 504 4.88 -17.57 17.82
N ARG A 505 5.88 -16.70 17.65
CA ARG A 505 5.64 -15.30 17.25
C ARG A 505 5.15 -15.17 15.80
N GLU A 506 5.68 -15.98 14.90
CA GLU A 506 5.23 -15.97 13.51
C GLU A 506 3.82 -16.56 13.38
N ARG A 507 3.53 -17.65 14.11
CA ARG A 507 2.18 -18.24 14.23
C ARG A 507 1.18 -17.23 14.78
N TYR A 508 1.47 -16.59 15.92
CA TYR A 508 0.57 -15.62 16.54
C TYR A 508 0.22 -14.44 15.61
N ALA A 509 1.21 -13.88 14.91
CA ALA A 509 0.97 -12.80 13.96
C ALA A 509 -0.01 -13.22 12.84
N GLN A 510 0.10 -14.46 12.35
CA GLN A 510 -0.84 -15.05 11.40
C GLN A 510 -2.24 -15.25 12.00
N ARG A 511 -2.36 -15.71 13.26
CA ARG A 511 -3.65 -15.85 13.96
C ARG A 511 -4.40 -14.52 14.03
N CYS A 512 -3.70 -13.44 14.38
CA CYS A 512 -4.29 -12.10 14.44
C CYS A 512 -4.74 -11.59 13.06
N ASP A 513 -3.94 -11.81 12.02
CA ASP A 513 -4.29 -11.43 10.65
C ASP A 513 -5.53 -12.20 10.14
N ILE A 514 -5.61 -13.51 10.40
CA ILE A 514 -6.76 -14.36 10.05
C ILE A 514 -8.02 -13.91 10.79
N GLU A 515 -7.98 -13.66 12.10
CA GLU A 515 -9.17 -13.18 12.83
C GLU A 515 -9.60 -11.76 12.41
N LEU A 516 -8.68 -10.89 11.97
CA LEU A 516 -9.05 -9.59 11.39
C LEU A 516 -9.72 -9.74 10.01
N LYS A 517 -9.21 -10.61 9.14
CA LYS A 517 -9.83 -10.97 7.85
C LYS A 517 -11.22 -11.55 8.05
N LEU A 518 -11.36 -12.52 8.95
CA LEU A 518 -12.63 -13.16 9.27
C LEU A 518 -13.61 -12.22 9.99
N ALA A 519 -13.16 -11.30 10.85
CA ALA A 519 -14.02 -10.27 11.43
C ALA A 519 -14.64 -9.34 10.37
N VAL A 520 -13.85 -8.94 9.35
CA VAL A 520 -14.39 -8.18 8.21
C VAL A 520 -15.34 -9.05 7.39
N ALA A 521 -14.97 -10.29 7.06
CA ALA A 521 -15.82 -11.20 6.28
C ALA A 521 -17.18 -11.44 6.95
N ARG A 522 -17.18 -11.81 8.24
CA ARG A 522 -18.38 -12.03 9.05
C ARG A 522 -19.25 -10.78 9.18
N LYS A 523 -18.67 -9.57 9.17
CA LYS A 523 -19.40 -8.29 9.20
C LYS A 523 -19.99 -7.87 7.84
N MET A 524 -19.35 -8.27 6.74
CA MET A 524 -19.81 -7.97 5.37
C MET A 524 -20.67 -9.09 4.75
N LYS A 525 -20.82 -10.24 5.43
CA LYS A 525 -21.44 -11.46 4.89
C LYS A 525 -22.90 -11.30 4.44
N ASP A 526 -23.63 -10.35 5.02
CA ASP A 526 -25.07 -10.16 4.77
C ASP A 526 -25.37 -8.91 3.92
N GLU A 527 -24.33 -8.23 3.42
CA GLU A 527 -24.47 -7.20 2.40
C GLU A 527 -24.57 -7.84 1.01
N ASP A 528 -25.47 -7.37 0.14
CA ASP A 528 -25.57 -7.85 -1.25
C ASP A 528 -24.25 -7.70 -2.02
N GLY A 529 -23.48 -6.68 -1.66
CA GLY A 529 -22.10 -6.47 -2.09
C GLY A 529 -21.54 -5.10 -1.73
N PHE A 530 -20.23 -4.98 -1.86
CA PHE A 530 -19.41 -3.86 -1.41
C PHE A 530 -18.27 -3.59 -2.40
N TYR A 531 -17.57 -2.47 -2.20
CA TYR A 531 -16.57 -1.94 -3.12
C TYR A 531 -15.24 -1.63 -2.42
N TYR A 532 -14.15 -1.71 -3.18
CA TYR A 532 -12.81 -1.40 -2.71
C TYR A 532 -12.25 -0.18 -3.43
N PRO A 533 -12.18 1.02 -2.80
CA PRO A 533 -11.48 2.15 -3.40
C PRO A 533 -10.00 1.79 -3.59
N HIS A 534 -9.47 2.04 -4.79
CA HIS A 534 -8.08 1.75 -5.16
C HIS A 534 -7.20 3.00 -5.14
N ASN A 535 -5.91 2.81 -4.88
CA ASN A 535 -4.86 3.80 -5.15
C ASN A 535 -3.55 3.12 -5.61
N LEU A 536 -2.61 3.93 -6.09
CA LEU A 536 -1.34 3.47 -6.65
C LEU A 536 -0.23 3.50 -5.62
N ASP A 537 0.83 2.72 -5.85
CA ASP A 537 2.15 3.09 -5.36
C ASP A 537 2.81 4.19 -6.22
N PHE A 538 4.09 4.48 -5.98
CA PHE A 538 4.81 5.51 -6.75
C PHE A 538 5.20 5.07 -8.18
N ARG A 539 5.08 3.78 -8.52
CA ARG A 539 5.47 3.19 -9.81
C ARG A 539 4.28 3.14 -10.76
N GLY A 540 3.08 2.93 -10.23
CA GLY A 540 1.84 2.79 -10.99
C GLY A 540 1.10 1.48 -10.75
N ARG A 541 1.54 0.61 -9.84
CA ARG A 541 0.76 -0.58 -9.45
C ARG A 541 -0.41 -0.18 -8.57
N ALA A 542 -1.61 -0.67 -8.88
CA ALA A 542 -2.83 -0.41 -8.11
C ALA A 542 -2.99 -1.38 -6.92
N TYR A 543 -3.64 -0.89 -5.87
CA TYR A 543 -3.90 -1.61 -4.61
C TYR A 543 -5.22 -1.14 -3.98
N PRO A 544 -6.07 -2.04 -3.44
CA PRO A 544 -7.16 -1.70 -2.55
C PRO A 544 -6.69 -0.91 -1.32
N MET A 545 -7.47 0.07 -0.87
CA MET A 545 -7.19 0.83 0.36
C MET A 545 -7.52 0.06 1.64
N HIS A 546 -8.47 -0.88 1.62
CA HIS A 546 -8.80 -1.69 2.79
C HIS A 546 -7.69 -2.76 3.02
N PRO A 547 -7.03 -2.80 4.19
CA PRO A 547 -5.79 -3.55 4.35
C PRO A 547 -5.95 -5.04 4.72
N HIS A 548 -7.10 -5.49 5.23
CA HIS A 548 -7.25 -6.85 5.78
C HIS A 548 -7.88 -7.83 4.77
N LEU A 549 -9.18 -7.73 4.53
CA LEU A 549 -9.90 -8.56 3.56
C LEU A 549 -9.99 -7.83 2.21
N ASN A 550 -9.18 -8.22 1.23
CA ASN A 550 -9.25 -7.76 -0.15
C ASN A 550 -8.66 -8.82 -1.10
N HIS A 551 -8.93 -8.70 -2.41
CA HIS A 551 -8.57 -9.71 -3.42
C HIS A 551 -7.06 -9.80 -3.74
N LEU A 552 -6.24 -8.81 -3.37
CA LEU A 552 -4.77 -8.92 -3.42
C LEU A 552 -4.20 -9.75 -2.25
N GLY A 553 -5.05 -10.26 -1.35
CA GLY A 553 -4.65 -11.09 -0.22
C GLY A 553 -4.25 -12.52 -0.56
N SER A 554 -4.02 -13.29 0.50
CA SER A 554 -3.81 -14.75 0.51
C SER A 554 -5.02 -15.52 0.00
N ASP A 555 -4.86 -16.80 -0.36
CA ASP A 555 -5.93 -17.73 -0.79
C ASP A 555 -7.24 -17.59 0.01
N VAL A 556 -7.16 -17.63 1.34
CA VAL A 556 -8.28 -17.35 2.27
C VAL A 556 -9.09 -16.10 1.91
N CYS A 557 -8.44 -14.99 1.53
CA CYS A 557 -9.14 -13.77 1.13
C CYS A 557 -9.78 -13.89 -0.25
N ARG A 558 -9.21 -14.69 -1.15
CA ARG A 558 -9.67 -14.87 -2.53
C ARG A 558 -10.84 -15.84 -2.60
N GLY A 559 -10.76 -17.01 -1.96
CA GLY A 559 -11.87 -17.96 -1.85
C GLY A 559 -13.09 -17.40 -1.09
N ILE A 560 -12.90 -16.43 -0.19
CA ILE A 560 -13.99 -15.69 0.47
C ILE A 560 -14.64 -14.62 -0.45
N LEU A 561 -13.96 -14.13 -1.49
CA LEU A 561 -14.39 -12.97 -2.28
C LEU A 561 -14.77 -13.34 -3.72
N GLU A 562 -16.04 -13.10 -4.06
CA GLU A 562 -16.59 -13.34 -5.40
C GLU A 562 -17.35 -12.10 -5.92
N PHE A 563 -17.72 -12.06 -7.19
CA PHE A 563 -18.45 -10.92 -7.75
C PHE A 563 -19.91 -10.86 -7.25
N SER A 564 -20.34 -9.64 -6.89
CA SER A 564 -21.71 -9.34 -6.43
C SER A 564 -22.72 -9.30 -7.58
N GLU A 565 -22.24 -9.03 -8.78
CA GLU A 565 -22.93 -9.33 -10.04
C GLU A 565 -22.55 -10.75 -10.49
N GLY A 566 -23.33 -11.36 -11.37
CA GLY A 566 -23.07 -12.70 -11.91
C GLY A 566 -23.48 -12.78 -13.37
N ARG A 567 -22.90 -13.70 -14.11
CA ARG A 567 -23.12 -13.89 -15.56
C ARG A 567 -23.39 -15.34 -15.91
N PRO A 568 -24.21 -15.63 -16.93
CA PRO A 568 -24.32 -16.99 -17.46
C PRO A 568 -22.93 -17.47 -17.91
N LEU A 569 -22.62 -18.75 -17.70
CA LEU A 569 -21.36 -19.34 -18.14
C LEU A 569 -21.23 -19.35 -19.67
N GLY A 570 -22.30 -19.69 -20.39
CA GLY A 570 -22.22 -20.09 -21.79
C GLY A 570 -21.33 -21.33 -21.97
N LYS A 571 -20.98 -21.64 -23.23
CA LYS A 571 -20.12 -22.79 -23.56
C LYS A 571 -18.67 -22.56 -23.14
N SER A 572 -18.08 -21.43 -23.55
CA SER A 572 -16.68 -21.14 -23.22
C SER A 572 -16.49 -20.88 -21.72
N GLY A 573 -17.42 -20.22 -21.03
CA GLY A 573 -17.28 -20.02 -19.58
C GLY A 573 -17.37 -21.30 -18.76
N LEU A 574 -18.11 -22.32 -19.20
CA LEU A 574 -18.06 -23.64 -18.56
C LEU A 574 -16.68 -24.29 -18.75
N GLN A 575 -16.09 -24.20 -19.95
CA GLN A 575 -14.74 -24.68 -20.22
C GLN A 575 -13.68 -23.90 -19.43
N TRP A 576 -13.76 -22.57 -19.38
CA TRP A 576 -12.89 -21.71 -18.58
C TRP A 576 -13.01 -21.98 -17.08
N LEU A 577 -14.20 -22.34 -16.57
CA LEU A 577 -14.36 -22.75 -15.17
C LEU A 577 -13.62 -24.07 -14.87
N LYS A 578 -13.60 -25.02 -15.81
CA LYS A 578 -12.81 -26.27 -15.70
C LYS A 578 -11.31 -26.00 -15.80
N ILE A 579 -10.87 -25.21 -16.77
CA ILE A 579 -9.47 -24.75 -16.90
C ILE A 579 -9.01 -24.02 -15.62
N HIS A 580 -9.87 -23.17 -15.04
CA HIS A 580 -9.56 -22.44 -13.81
C HIS A 580 -9.41 -23.35 -12.59
N LEU A 581 -10.23 -24.40 -12.46
CA LEU A 581 -10.07 -25.43 -11.43
C LEU A 581 -8.71 -26.13 -11.56
N ALA A 582 -8.35 -26.54 -12.78
CA ALA A 582 -7.06 -27.15 -13.09
C ALA A 582 -5.86 -26.22 -12.82
N ASN A 583 -5.99 -24.92 -13.09
CA ASN A 583 -4.98 -23.90 -12.76
C ASN A 583 -4.74 -23.80 -11.25
N LEU A 584 -5.80 -23.75 -10.44
CA LEU A 584 -5.73 -23.65 -8.99
C LEU A 584 -5.21 -24.94 -8.33
N TYR A 585 -5.53 -26.10 -8.90
CA TYR A 585 -4.96 -27.38 -8.48
C TYR A 585 -3.44 -27.44 -8.75
N ALA A 586 -2.97 -26.74 -9.79
CA ALA A 586 -1.56 -26.56 -10.13
C ALA A 586 -0.79 -27.89 -10.22
N ASN A 587 0.32 -28.04 -9.47
CA ASN A 587 1.13 -29.26 -9.42
C ASN A 587 1.58 -29.83 -10.80
N GLY A 588 1.69 -28.98 -11.83
CA GLY A 588 2.03 -29.38 -13.20
C GLY A 588 0.81 -29.56 -14.12
N VAL A 589 -0.41 -29.62 -13.59
CA VAL A 589 -1.64 -29.52 -14.40
C VAL A 589 -1.72 -28.14 -15.07
N ASP A 590 -1.24 -27.09 -14.38
CA ASP A 590 -1.03 -25.74 -14.91
C ASP A 590 -0.07 -25.68 -16.12
N LYS A 591 0.62 -26.78 -16.46
CA LYS A 591 1.55 -26.89 -17.59
C LYS A 591 1.01 -27.72 -18.75
N LEU A 592 -0.20 -28.28 -18.61
CA LEU A 592 -0.94 -28.90 -19.71
C LEU A 592 -1.54 -27.83 -20.64
N SER A 593 -1.90 -28.24 -21.86
CA SER A 593 -2.73 -27.45 -22.76
C SER A 593 -4.14 -27.24 -22.19
N HIS A 594 -4.90 -26.28 -22.72
CA HIS A 594 -6.28 -26.04 -22.28
C HIS A 594 -7.17 -27.29 -22.37
N GLU A 595 -6.96 -28.15 -23.38
CA GLU A 595 -7.62 -29.46 -23.48
C GLU A 595 -7.20 -30.41 -22.34
N GLY A 596 -5.90 -30.54 -22.06
CA GLY A 596 -5.40 -31.39 -20.98
C GLY A 596 -5.84 -30.92 -19.58
N ARG A 597 -5.94 -29.61 -19.37
CA ARG A 597 -6.52 -29.00 -18.17
C ARG A 597 -8.01 -29.31 -18.05
N THR A 598 -8.75 -29.24 -19.15
CA THR A 598 -10.18 -29.60 -19.19
C THR A 598 -10.36 -31.08 -18.87
N ALA A 599 -9.63 -31.97 -19.54
CA ALA A 599 -9.67 -33.42 -19.33
C ALA A 599 -9.27 -33.82 -17.89
N PHE A 600 -8.30 -33.14 -17.27
CA PHE A 600 -7.99 -33.31 -15.85
C PHE A 600 -9.23 -33.08 -14.97
N THR A 601 -10.02 -32.02 -15.23
CA THR A 601 -11.24 -31.74 -14.48
C THR A 601 -12.36 -32.74 -14.75
N GLU A 602 -12.55 -33.19 -16.00
CA GLU A 602 -13.54 -34.23 -16.33
C GLU A 602 -13.22 -35.56 -15.61
N ASN A 603 -11.93 -35.90 -15.50
CA ASN A 603 -11.49 -37.14 -14.85
C ASN A 603 -11.62 -37.14 -13.32
N HIS A 604 -11.89 -35.98 -12.69
CA HIS A 604 -12.03 -35.84 -11.23
C HIS A 604 -13.41 -35.30 -10.81
N LEU A 605 -14.44 -35.44 -11.65
CA LEU A 605 -15.78 -34.94 -11.34
C LEU A 605 -16.36 -35.48 -10.02
N ASP A 606 -16.12 -36.75 -9.69
CA ASP A 606 -16.57 -37.35 -8.43
C ASP A 606 -15.88 -36.74 -7.20
N ASP A 607 -14.56 -36.50 -7.26
CA ASP A 607 -13.80 -35.79 -6.21
C ASP A 607 -14.25 -34.33 -6.06
N ILE A 608 -14.63 -33.69 -7.17
CA ILE A 608 -15.17 -32.32 -7.19
C ILE A 608 -16.55 -32.27 -6.55
N PHE A 609 -17.43 -33.23 -6.87
CA PHE A 609 -18.76 -33.33 -6.28
C PHE A 609 -18.69 -33.64 -4.77
N ASP A 610 -17.84 -34.57 -4.35
CA ASP A 610 -17.65 -34.88 -2.92
C ASP A 610 -16.98 -33.72 -2.16
N SER A 611 -15.99 -33.04 -2.76
CA SER A 611 -15.39 -31.82 -2.20
C SER A 611 -16.40 -30.67 -2.05
N ALA A 612 -17.41 -30.58 -2.90
CA ALA A 612 -18.46 -29.57 -2.84
C ALA A 612 -19.59 -29.93 -1.85
N ASP A 613 -20.03 -31.19 -1.83
CA ASP A 613 -21.14 -31.66 -1.00
C ASP A 613 -20.70 -31.99 0.45
N LYS A 614 -19.45 -32.41 0.66
CA LYS A 614 -18.87 -32.81 1.96
C LYS A 614 -17.47 -32.22 2.22
N PRO A 615 -17.28 -30.89 2.24
CA PRO A 615 -15.94 -30.27 2.23
C PRO A 615 -14.99 -30.71 3.36
N LEU A 616 -15.50 -31.15 4.52
CA LEU A 616 -14.69 -31.61 5.66
C LEU A 616 -14.91 -33.09 6.02
N GLU A 617 -15.92 -33.72 5.44
CA GLU A 617 -16.39 -35.07 5.79
C GLU A 617 -16.09 -36.12 4.69
N GLY A 618 -15.77 -35.66 3.48
CA GLY A 618 -15.45 -36.48 2.31
C GLY A 618 -13.96 -36.79 2.13
N SER A 619 -13.53 -37.03 0.88
CA SER A 619 -12.12 -37.27 0.49
C SER A 619 -11.21 -36.07 0.77
N ARG A 620 -11.78 -34.86 0.75
CA ARG A 620 -11.10 -33.56 0.87
C ARG A 620 -10.03 -33.33 -0.23
N TRP A 621 -10.21 -33.88 -1.42
CA TRP A 621 -9.33 -33.73 -2.58
C TRP A 621 -8.87 -32.29 -2.86
N TRP A 622 -9.75 -31.31 -2.65
CA TRP A 622 -9.45 -29.87 -2.75
C TRP A 622 -8.26 -29.38 -1.89
N LEU A 623 -7.85 -30.11 -0.85
CA LEU A 623 -6.68 -29.81 -0.01
C LEU A 623 -5.33 -30.06 -0.71
N SER A 624 -5.30 -30.77 -1.84
CA SER A 624 -4.07 -31.07 -2.58
C SER A 624 -3.66 -29.99 -3.61
N ALA A 625 -4.48 -28.95 -3.78
CA ALA A 625 -4.22 -27.80 -4.65
C ALA A 625 -3.12 -26.84 -4.12
N GLU A 626 -2.48 -26.04 -5.00
CA GLU A 626 -1.57 -24.94 -4.57
C GLU A 626 -2.36 -23.76 -3.96
N ASP A 627 -3.65 -23.60 -4.33
CA ASP A 627 -4.59 -22.61 -3.79
C ASP A 627 -5.94 -23.27 -3.32
N PRO A 628 -6.00 -23.88 -2.11
CA PRO A 628 -7.12 -24.73 -1.71
C PRO A 628 -8.49 -24.06 -1.57
N PHE A 629 -8.59 -22.88 -0.94
CA PHE A 629 -9.90 -22.23 -0.72
C PHE A 629 -10.49 -21.63 -2.01
N GLN A 630 -9.65 -21.16 -2.93
CA GLN A 630 -10.06 -20.86 -4.30
C GLN A 630 -10.50 -22.14 -5.02
N CYS A 631 -9.74 -23.23 -4.95
CA CYS A 631 -10.11 -24.51 -5.57
C CYS A 631 -11.48 -25.01 -5.09
N LEU A 632 -11.74 -24.98 -3.78
CA LEU A 632 -13.03 -25.31 -3.18
C LEU A 632 -14.18 -24.40 -3.68
N ALA A 633 -13.93 -23.11 -3.83
CA ALA A 633 -14.92 -22.16 -4.38
C ALA A 633 -15.32 -22.54 -5.82
N VAL A 634 -14.36 -22.97 -6.65
CA VAL A 634 -14.62 -23.46 -8.00
C VAL A 634 -15.33 -24.82 -7.98
N CYS A 635 -14.91 -25.77 -7.12
CA CYS A 635 -15.57 -27.08 -6.99
C CYS A 635 -17.06 -26.94 -6.67
N ILE A 636 -17.40 -26.07 -5.71
CA ILE A 636 -18.79 -25.76 -5.35
C ILE A 636 -19.55 -25.17 -6.54
N THR A 637 -18.96 -24.19 -7.23
CA THR A 637 -19.62 -23.49 -8.36
C THR A 637 -19.82 -24.39 -9.57
N LEU A 638 -18.82 -25.23 -9.90
CA LEU A 638 -18.90 -26.21 -10.98
C LEU A 638 -19.92 -27.32 -10.66
N THR A 639 -19.99 -27.75 -9.40
CA THR A 639 -21.00 -28.69 -8.92
C THR A 639 -22.42 -28.12 -9.05
N GLU A 640 -22.64 -26.86 -8.66
CA GLU A 640 -23.92 -26.18 -8.85
C GLU A 640 -24.30 -26.02 -10.32
N ALA A 641 -23.33 -25.69 -11.19
CA ALA A 641 -23.55 -25.59 -12.63
C ALA A 641 -23.92 -26.94 -13.27
N LEU A 642 -23.17 -28.00 -12.98
CA LEU A 642 -23.37 -29.34 -13.55
C LEU A 642 -24.63 -30.05 -13.01
N LYS A 643 -25.05 -29.74 -11.78
CA LYS A 643 -26.33 -30.22 -11.21
C LYS A 643 -27.55 -29.39 -11.67
N SER A 644 -27.35 -28.31 -12.45
CA SER A 644 -28.44 -27.51 -13.02
C SER A 644 -28.99 -28.11 -14.32
N SER A 645 -30.23 -27.75 -14.68
CA SER A 645 -30.89 -28.24 -15.90
C SER A 645 -30.26 -27.75 -17.21
N SER A 646 -29.41 -26.71 -17.17
CA SER A 646 -28.59 -26.28 -18.30
C SER A 646 -27.36 -25.52 -17.79
N PRO A 647 -26.19 -26.19 -17.68
CA PRO A 647 -24.96 -25.59 -17.13
C PRO A 647 -24.51 -24.31 -17.84
N GLU A 648 -24.77 -24.18 -19.15
CA GLU A 648 -24.48 -22.97 -19.93
C GLU A 648 -25.26 -21.74 -19.42
N THR A 649 -26.47 -21.94 -18.88
CA THR A 649 -27.32 -20.85 -18.35
C THR A 649 -27.02 -20.49 -16.89
N PHE A 650 -26.18 -21.28 -16.21
CA PHE A 650 -25.87 -21.09 -14.80
C PHE A 650 -25.18 -19.74 -14.53
N ILE A 651 -25.68 -18.98 -13.56
CA ILE A 651 -25.20 -17.62 -13.25
C ILE A 651 -23.99 -17.68 -12.30
N SER A 652 -22.80 -17.85 -12.87
CA SER A 652 -21.54 -17.87 -12.15
C SER A 652 -21.09 -16.47 -11.68
N ARG A 653 -20.31 -16.47 -10.59
CA ARG A 653 -19.85 -15.29 -9.85
C ARG A 653 -18.36 -15.35 -9.49
N ILE A 654 -17.73 -16.50 -9.75
CA ILE A 654 -16.32 -16.72 -9.52
C ILE A 654 -15.51 -15.85 -10.50
N PRO A 655 -14.52 -15.07 -10.03
CA PRO A 655 -13.51 -14.52 -10.89
C PRO A 655 -12.65 -15.66 -11.46
N VAL A 656 -12.58 -15.80 -12.78
CA VAL A 656 -11.57 -16.65 -13.42
C VAL A 656 -10.31 -15.83 -13.61
N HIS A 657 -9.18 -16.38 -13.14
CA HIS A 657 -7.87 -15.72 -13.19
C HIS A 657 -7.13 -16.10 -14.47
N GLN A 658 -6.42 -15.14 -15.06
CA GLN A 658 -5.48 -15.33 -16.15
C GLN A 658 -4.15 -14.66 -15.74
N ASP A 659 -3.08 -15.45 -15.67
CA ASP A 659 -1.80 -15.05 -15.07
C ASP A 659 -0.70 -14.87 -16.12
N GLY A 660 0.00 -13.72 -16.10
CA GLY A 660 1.07 -13.41 -17.05
C GLY A 660 2.30 -14.30 -16.85
N SER A 661 2.70 -15.02 -17.90
CA SER A 661 3.80 -16.00 -17.90
C SER A 661 5.18 -15.37 -17.60
N CYS A 662 5.48 -15.13 -16.32
CA CYS A 662 6.62 -14.34 -15.86
C CYS A 662 6.61 -12.92 -16.46
N ASN A 663 5.53 -12.17 -16.19
CA ASN A 663 5.24 -10.84 -16.74
C ASN A 663 6.44 -9.86 -16.83
N GLY A 664 7.32 -9.82 -15.84
CA GLY A 664 8.54 -9.01 -15.87
C GLY A 664 9.49 -9.32 -17.04
N LEU A 665 9.61 -10.58 -17.46
CA LEU A 665 10.35 -10.98 -18.66
C LEU A 665 9.55 -10.70 -19.94
N GLN A 666 8.23 -10.86 -19.94
CA GLN A 666 7.37 -10.51 -21.09
C GLN A 666 7.57 -9.03 -21.46
N HIS A 667 7.55 -8.15 -20.47
CA HIS A 667 7.83 -6.73 -20.68
C HIS A 667 9.26 -6.44 -21.20
N TYR A 668 10.28 -7.21 -20.80
CA TYR A 668 11.64 -7.04 -21.36
C TYR A 668 11.78 -7.59 -22.79
N ALA A 669 11.19 -8.76 -23.08
CA ALA A 669 11.21 -9.35 -24.41
C ALA A 669 10.50 -8.44 -25.44
N ALA A 670 9.37 -7.82 -25.06
CA ALA A 670 8.69 -6.82 -25.88
C ALA A 670 9.49 -5.52 -26.06
N LEU A 671 10.17 -5.01 -25.02
CA LEU A 671 11.05 -3.83 -25.13
C LEU A 671 12.25 -4.06 -26.06
N GLY A 672 12.84 -5.27 -26.02
CA GLY A 672 14.02 -5.65 -26.78
C GLY A 672 13.75 -6.34 -28.12
N ARG A 673 12.49 -6.67 -28.42
CA ARG A 673 12.09 -7.56 -29.54
C ARG A 673 12.90 -8.87 -29.57
N ASP A 674 13.15 -9.44 -28.39
CA ASP A 674 13.93 -10.67 -28.19
C ASP A 674 13.06 -11.89 -28.49
N LYS A 675 13.24 -12.51 -29.67
CA LYS A 675 12.37 -13.60 -30.16
C LYS A 675 12.53 -14.91 -29.36
N LEU A 676 13.75 -15.24 -28.92
CA LEU A 676 14.00 -16.40 -28.07
C LEU A 676 13.45 -16.17 -26.66
N GLY A 677 13.67 -14.97 -26.11
CA GLY A 677 13.07 -14.55 -24.84
C GLY A 677 11.55 -14.56 -24.90
N ALA A 678 10.94 -14.10 -25.99
CA ALA A 678 9.50 -14.07 -26.23
C ALA A 678 8.86 -15.47 -26.25
N ALA A 679 9.47 -16.42 -26.97
CA ALA A 679 9.00 -17.81 -27.00
C ALA A 679 9.06 -18.46 -25.61
N ALA A 680 10.12 -18.21 -24.83
CA ALA A 680 10.27 -18.75 -23.47
C ALA A 680 9.21 -18.24 -22.46
N VAL A 681 8.50 -17.15 -22.77
CA VAL A 681 7.52 -16.48 -21.89
C VAL A 681 6.13 -16.35 -22.51
N ASN A 682 5.82 -17.21 -23.49
CA ASN A 682 4.51 -17.31 -24.16
C ASN A 682 4.05 -16.01 -24.87
N LEU A 683 4.97 -15.16 -25.32
CA LEU A 683 4.64 -14.07 -26.25
C LEU A 683 4.49 -14.57 -27.70
N VAL A 684 5.11 -15.71 -28.03
CA VAL A 684 4.87 -16.47 -29.26
C VAL A 684 3.82 -17.56 -28.97
N ALA A 685 2.96 -17.87 -29.94
CA ALA A 685 2.00 -18.96 -29.83
C ALA A 685 2.68 -20.35 -29.83
N GLY A 686 2.07 -21.32 -29.15
CA GLY A 686 2.52 -22.71 -29.11
C GLY A 686 1.41 -23.64 -28.62
N GLU A 687 1.59 -24.96 -28.77
CA GLU A 687 0.56 -25.97 -28.41
C GLU A 687 0.33 -26.08 -26.89
N LYS A 688 1.39 -25.87 -26.10
CA LYS A 688 1.42 -25.98 -24.64
C LYS A 688 2.15 -24.76 -24.05
N PRO A 689 1.82 -24.34 -22.81
CA PRO A 689 2.49 -23.20 -22.18
C PRO A 689 3.97 -23.51 -21.92
N ALA A 690 4.86 -22.68 -22.47
CA ALA A 690 6.28 -22.70 -22.13
C ALA A 690 6.48 -22.31 -20.65
N ASP A 691 7.46 -22.96 -20.01
CA ASP A 691 7.80 -22.71 -18.61
C ASP A 691 9.28 -22.32 -18.47
N VAL A 692 9.53 -21.01 -18.55
CA VAL A 692 10.86 -20.40 -18.36
C VAL A 692 11.59 -20.93 -17.12
N TYR A 693 10.87 -21.25 -16.04
CA TYR A 693 11.45 -21.77 -14.81
C TYR A 693 12.04 -23.18 -14.98
N SER A 694 11.36 -24.08 -15.69
CA SER A 694 11.88 -25.42 -16.00
C SER A 694 12.98 -25.38 -17.06
N GLY A 695 12.89 -24.46 -18.04
CA GLY A 695 13.98 -24.22 -19.01
C GLY A 695 15.27 -23.77 -18.32
N ILE A 696 15.18 -22.81 -17.39
CA ILE A 696 16.32 -22.36 -16.57
C ILE A 696 16.78 -23.47 -15.63
N ALA A 697 15.88 -24.25 -15.01
CA ALA A 697 16.28 -25.39 -14.17
C ALA A 697 17.11 -26.42 -14.95
N ALA A 698 16.69 -26.76 -16.18
CA ALA A 698 17.45 -27.65 -17.06
C ALA A 698 18.81 -27.07 -17.46
N ARG A 699 18.89 -25.77 -17.77
CA ARG A 699 20.17 -25.10 -18.06
C ARG A 699 21.10 -25.09 -16.84
N VAL A 700 20.59 -24.81 -15.65
CA VAL A 700 21.33 -24.88 -14.38
C VAL A 700 21.83 -26.30 -14.11
N LEU A 701 20.98 -27.32 -14.28
CA LEU A 701 21.33 -28.73 -14.10
C LEU A 701 22.48 -29.14 -15.03
N ASN A 702 22.40 -28.78 -16.32
CA ASN A 702 23.46 -29.07 -17.30
C ASN A 702 24.80 -28.41 -16.93
N ILE A 703 24.78 -27.17 -16.43
CA ILE A 703 26.00 -26.49 -15.96
C ILE A 703 26.55 -27.20 -14.71
N MET A 704 25.69 -27.57 -13.74
CA MET A 704 26.11 -28.27 -12.52
C MET A 704 26.65 -29.68 -12.80
N GLN A 705 26.09 -30.41 -13.77
CA GLN A 705 26.60 -31.72 -14.18
C GLN A 705 28.02 -31.60 -14.78
N ASN A 706 28.25 -30.61 -15.64
CA ASN A 706 29.58 -30.33 -16.20
C ASN A 706 30.59 -29.85 -15.14
N ASP A 707 30.14 -29.08 -14.15
CA ASP A 707 30.98 -28.64 -13.02
C ASP A 707 31.30 -29.80 -12.05
N ALA A 708 30.35 -30.71 -11.80
CA ALA A 708 30.51 -31.88 -10.93
C ALA A 708 31.57 -32.87 -11.46
N GLN A 709 31.75 -32.95 -12.78
CA GLN A 709 32.77 -33.79 -13.42
C GLN A 709 34.20 -33.25 -13.27
N LYS A 710 34.38 -31.98 -12.89
CA LYS A 710 35.70 -31.37 -12.70
C LYS A 710 36.40 -31.91 -11.44
N ASP A 711 37.72 -31.86 -11.44
CA ASP A 711 38.54 -32.19 -10.27
C ASP A 711 38.33 -31.15 -9.15
N PRO A 712 37.86 -31.55 -7.94
CA PRO A 712 37.72 -30.68 -6.79
C PRO A 712 39.01 -29.95 -6.37
N ALA A 713 40.19 -30.52 -6.64
CA ALA A 713 41.47 -29.87 -6.34
C ALA A 713 41.75 -28.65 -7.24
N ILE A 714 41.17 -28.63 -8.45
CA ILE A 714 41.29 -27.55 -9.44
C ILE A 714 40.07 -26.61 -9.37
N PHE A 715 38.88 -27.16 -9.07
CA PHE A 715 37.61 -26.43 -9.03
C PHE A 715 36.81 -26.81 -7.77
N PRO A 716 37.01 -26.14 -6.62
CA PRO A 716 36.35 -26.49 -5.35
C PRO A 716 34.82 -26.48 -5.40
N ASP A 717 34.23 -25.62 -6.25
CA ASP A 717 32.79 -25.57 -6.54
C ASP A 717 32.24 -26.93 -7.06
N ALA A 718 33.08 -27.85 -7.57
CA ALA A 718 32.68 -29.20 -8.00
C ALA A 718 32.05 -30.05 -6.88
N LEU A 719 32.46 -29.85 -5.63
CA LEU A 719 31.86 -30.54 -4.48
C LEU A 719 30.41 -30.06 -4.27
N HIS A 720 30.19 -28.75 -4.27
CA HIS A 720 28.85 -28.17 -4.19
C HIS A 720 27.98 -28.58 -5.38
N ALA A 721 28.54 -28.66 -6.59
CA ALA A 721 27.83 -29.17 -7.77
C ALA A 721 27.36 -30.61 -7.56
N ARG A 722 28.23 -31.52 -7.08
CA ARG A 722 27.86 -32.92 -6.78
C ARG A 722 26.73 -33.03 -5.75
N THR A 723 26.77 -32.26 -4.66
CA THR A 723 25.69 -32.23 -3.65
C THR A 723 24.38 -31.69 -4.23
N LEU A 724 24.43 -30.77 -5.19
CA LEU A 724 23.27 -30.04 -5.70
C LEU A 724 22.60 -30.61 -6.95
N VAL A 725 23.28 -31.43 -7.78
CA VAL A 725 22.70 -31.97 -9.03
C VAL A 725 21.33 -32.61 -8.81
N ASN A 726 21.16 -33.39 -7.74
CA ASN A 726 19.90 -34.06 -7.40
C ASN A 726 18.85 -33.15 -6.72
N GLN A 727 19.15 -31.85 -6.56
CA GLN A 727 18.30 -30.85 -5.90
C GLN A 727 17.79 -29.75 -6.86
N VAL A 728 18.29 -29.71 -8.10
CA VAL A 728 17.88 -28.70 -9.09
C VAL A 728 16.51 -29.04 -9.68
N ASP A 729 15.52 -28.20 -9.38
CA ASP A 729 14.19 -28.27 -9.99
C ASP A 729 13.56 -26.89 -10.20
N ARG A 730 12.37 -26.87 -10.81
CA ARG A 730 11.54 -25.67 -11.01
C ARG A 730 11.29 -24.90 -9.71
N LYS A 731 11.00 -25.58 -8.59
CA LYS A 731 10.62 -24.97 -7.29
C LYS A 731 11.82 -24.29 -6.60
N LEU A 732 13.05 -24.77 -6.85
CA LEU A 732 14.30 -24.15 -6.42
C LEU A 732 14.52 -22.81 -7.15
N VAL A 733 14.43 -22.79 -8.49
CA VAL A 733 14.77 -21.60 -9.29
C VAL A 733 13.63 -20.59 -9.47
N LYS A 734 12.33 -21.01 -9.43
CA LYS A 734 11.12 -20.18 -9.66
C LYS A 734 11.22 -18.81 -8.98
N GLN A 735 11.56 -18.77 -7.69
CA GLN A 735 11.62 -17.52 -6.93
C GLN A 735 12.79 -16.61 -7.32
N THR A 736 13.95 -17.16 -7.64
CA THR A 736 15.13 -16.35 -8.04
C THR A 736 14.98 -15.81 -9.46
N VAL A 737 14.50 -16.61 -10.41
CA VAL A 737 14.16 -16.13 -11.76
C VAL A 737 13.13 -15.00 -11.69
N MET A 738 11.99 -15.27 -11.04
CA MET A 738 10.87 -14.33 -10.91
C MET A 738 11.27 -13.00 -10.25
N THR A 739 12.27 -12.97 -9.37
CA THR A 739 12.63 -11.75 -8.63
C THR A 739 13.93 -11.07 -9.07
N SER A 740 14.82 -11.75 -9.79
CA SER A 740 16.01 -11.13 -10.40
C SER A 740 15.64 -10.03 -11.40
N VAL A 741 14.61 -10.26 -12.22
CA VAL A 741 14.09 -9.25 -13.17
C VAL A 741 13.48 -8.02 -12.48
N TYR A 742 13.03 -8.21 -11.23
CA TYR A 742 12.59 -7.13 -10.34
C TYR A 742 13.73 -6.59 -9.43
N GLY A 743 15.00 -6.81 -9.82
CA GLY A 743 16.17 -6.17 -9.22
C GLY A 743 16.69 -6.82 -7.94
N VAL A 744 16.39 -8.12 -7.71
CA VAL A 744 17.08 -8.89 -6.67
C VAL A 744 18.56 -9.02 -7.01
N THR A 745 19.41 -8.78 -6.01
CA THR A 745 20.86 -8.95 -6.12
C THR A 745 21.27 -10.37 -5.73
N TYR A 746 22.47 -10.80 -6.13
CA TYR A 746 23.08 -12.10 -5.75
C TYR A 746 22.87 -12.50 -4.27
N ILE A 747 23.00 -11.56 -3.33
CA ILE A 747 22.80 -11.83 -1.89
C ILE A 747 21.34 -12.24 -1.58
N GLY A 748 20.37 -11.65 -2.27
CA GLY A 748 18.95 -12.01 -2.14
C GLY A 748 18.60 -13.30 -2.87
N ALA A 749 19.18 -13.54 -4.05
CA ALA A 749 19.05 -14.81 -4.79
C ALA A 749 19.56 -15.99 -3.95
N ARG A 750 20.77 -15.86 -3.37
CA ARG A 750 21.32 -16.83 -2.42
C ARG A 750 20.40 -17.07 -1.24
N GLU A 751 19.81 -16.04 -0.64
CA GLU A 751 18.93 -16.21 0.52
C GLU A 751 17.62 -16.95 0.19
N GLN A 752 17.07 -16.73 -1.01
CA GLN A 752 15.91 -17.47 -1.51
C GLN A 752 16.24 -18.95 -1.72
N ILE A 753 17.38 -19.23 -2.38
CA ILE A 753 17.86 -20.59 -2.65
C ILE A 753 18.25 -21.30 -1.35
N LYS A 754 18.94 -20.64 -0.40
CA LYS A 754 19.24 -21.22 0.92
C LYS A 754 17.97 -21.62 1.67
N ARG A 755 16.92 -20.77 1.63
CA ARG A 755 15.62 -21.15 2.20
C ARG A 755 15.03 -22.37 1.47
N ARG A 756 15.02 -22.38 0.13
CA ARG A 756 14.47 -23.47 -0.70
C ARG A 756 15.23 -24.80 -0.61
N LEU A 757 16.50 -24.77 -0.22
CA LEU A 757 17.28 -25.95 0.15
C LEU A 757 16.99 -26.39 1.59
N LYS A 758 16.86 -25.44 2.54
CA LYS A 758 16.49 -25.74 3.93
C LYS A 758 15.06 -26.28 4.07
N GLU A 759 14.14 -25.89 3.20
CA GLU A 759 12.79 -26.46 3.06
C GLU A 759 12.80 -27.97 2.68
N ARG A 760 13.95 -28.53 2.27
CA ARG A 760 14.13 -29.95 1.86
C ARG A 760 14.95 -30.79 2.85
N ASP A 761 15.55 -30.15 3.86
CA ASP A 761 16.53 -30.71 4.81
C ASP A 761 17.70 -31.50 4.19
N ALA A 762 17.99 -31.29 2.89
CA ALA A 762 18.95 -32.09 2.12
C ALA A 762 20.43 -31.82 2.44
N ILE A 763 20.74 -30.77 3.21
CA ILE A 763 22.09 -30.42 3.66
C ILE A 763 22.00 -29.96 5.13
N SER A 764 22.44 -30.81 6.05
CA SER A 764 22.27 -30.60 7.50
C SER A 764 23.29 -29.63 8.11
N ASP A 765 24.46 -29.41 7.48
CA ASP A 765 25.41 -28.39 7.91
C ASP A 765 25.01 -27.01 7.36
N ASP A 766 24.82 -26.04 8.26
CA ASP A 766 24.47 -24.66 7.92
C ASP A 766 25.60 -23.92 7.17
N SER A 767 26.86 -24.41 7.25
CA SER A 767 28.02 -23.88 6.51
C SER A 767 28.11 -24.44 5.08
N GLU A 768 28.05 -25.76 4.87
CA GLU A 768 27.93 -26.36 3.53
C GLU A 768 26.70 -25.82 2.80
N LEU A 769 25.55 -25.74 3.46
CA LEU A 769 24.32 -25.13 2.93
C LEU A 769 24.52 -23.67 2.51
N PHE A 770 25.41 -22.93 3.18
CA PHE A 770 25.77 -21.56 2.76
C PHE A 770 26.65 -21.58 1.51
N GLY A 771 27.66 -22.46 1.42
CA GLY A 771 28.51 -22.62 0.23
C GLY A 771 27.72 -23.07 -1.01
N ALA A 772 26.93 -24.15 -0.85
CA ALA A 772 26.02 -24.67 -1.86
C ALA A 772 25.03 -23.59 -2.35
N SER A 773 24.39 -22.84 -1.46
CA SER A 773 23.48 -21.76 -1.86
C SER A 773 24.18 -20.59 -2.58
N CYS A 774 25.47 -20.34 -2.32
CA CYS A 774 26.27 -19.36 -3.06
C CYS A 774 26.52 -19.83 -4.49
N TYR A 775 27.01 -21.05 -4.66
CA TYR A 775 27.25 -21.66 -5.96
C TYR A 775 25.95 -21.76 -6.78
N ALA A 776 24.86 -22.29 -6.21
CA ALA A 776 23.57 -22.39 -6.88
C ALA A 776 23.01 -21.03 -7.33
N ALA A 777 23.15 -19.98 -6.52
CA ALA A 777 22.72 -18.63 -6.90
C ALA A 777 23.58 -18.03 -8.03
N LYS A 778 24.89 -18.30 -8.05
CA LYS A 778 25.81 -17.91 -9.13
C LYS A 778 25.39 -18.58 -10.45
N ILE A 779 25.24 -19.90 -10.47
CA ILE A 779 24.84 -20.65 -11.68
C ILE A 779 23.43 -20.28 -12.16
N THR A 780 22.47 -20.10 -11.25
CA THR A 780 21.09 -19.69 -11.61
C THR A 780 21.06 -18.31 -12.27
N LEU A 781 21.91 -17.37 -11.82
CA LEU A 781 22.04 -16.07 -12.46
C LEU A 781 22.77 -16.19 -13.81
N THR A 782 23.84 -16.98 -13.93
CA THR A 782 24.51 -17.21 -15.22
C THR A 782 23.56 -17.81 -16.27
N ALA A 783 22.77 -18.83 -15.91
CA ALA A 783 21.78 -19.41 -16.83
C ALA A 783 20.71 -18.40 -17.29
N LEU A 784 20.23 -17.53 -16.38
CA LEU A 784 19.31 -16.44 -16.70
C LEU A 784 19.96 -15.39 -17.63
N GLU A 785 21.25 -15.09 -17.42
CA GLU A 785 22.02 -14.14 -18.24
C GLU A 785 22.31 -14.67 -19.65
N GLU A 786 22.55 -15.98 -19.80
CA GLU A 786 22.71 -16.64 -21.10
C GLU A 786 21.42 -16.65 -21.92
N MET A 787 20.27 -16.91 -21.27
CA MET A 787 18.97 -17.07 -21.93
C MET A 787 18.26 -15.74 -22.27
N PHE A 788 18.54 -14.64 -21.56
CA PHE A 788 17.82 -13.37 -21.71
C PHE A 788 18.76 -12.17 -21.92
N GLN A 789 19.58 -12.26 -22.97
CA GLN A 789 20.62 -11.27 -23.27
C GLN A 789 20.03 -9.88 -23.60
N GLY A 790 18.92 -9.81 -24.35
CA GLY A 790 18.25 -8.54 -24.65
C GLY A 790 17.74 -7.84 -23.38
N ALA A 791 17.10 -8.60 -22.49
CA ALA A 791 16.67 -8.11 -21.18
C ALA A 791 17.84 -7.58 -20.32
N ARG A 792 18.97 -8.29 -20.32
CA ARG A 792 20.20 -7.87 -19.62
C ARG A 792 20.77 -6.57 -20.16
N SER A 793 20.83 -6.40 -21.48
CA SER A 793 21.32 -5.18 -22.12
C SER A 793 20.46 -3.97 -21.75
N ILE A 794 19.13 -4.11 -21.80
CA ILE A 794 18.18 -3.07 -21.37
C ILE A 794 18.31 -2.77 -19.87
N MET A 795 18.43 -3.79 -19.01
CA MET A 795 18.64 -3.62 -17.57
C MET A 795 19.93 -2.86 -17.25
N SER A 796 21.03 -3.14 -17.96
CA SER A 796 22.29 -2.42 -17.78
C SER A 796 22.18 -0.98 -18.25
N TRP A 797 21.64 -0.76 -19.46
CA TRP A 797 21.43 0.56 -20.06
C TRP A 797 20.58 1.48 -19.18
N LEU A 798 19.40 1.02 -18.74
CA LEU A 798 18.55 1.73 -17.76
C LEU A 798 19.37 2.08 -16.51
N GLY A 799 20.10 1.10 -15.97
CA GLY A 799 20.95 1.29 -14.80
C GLY A 799 22.03 2.36 -14.96
N ASP A 800 22.62 2.52 -16.14
CA ASP A 800 23.64 3.54 -16.40
C ASP A 800 23.07 4.92 -16.73
N CYS A 801 21.91 5.03 -17.40
CA CYS A 801 21.15 6.29 -17.45
C CYS A 801 20.83 6.78 -16.02
N ALA A 802 20.39 5.88 -15.14
CA ALA A 802 20.13 6.19 -13.74
C ALA A 802 21.40 6.56 -12.94
N LYS A 803 22.57 5.98 -13.28
CA LYS A 803 23.86 6.36 -12.69
C LYS A 803 24.25 7.78 -13.07
N ILE A 804 24.06 8.17 -14.33
CA ILE A 804 24.38 9.51 -14.85
C ILE A 804 23.53 10.58 -14.13
N ILE A 805 22.20 10.44 -14.16
CA ILE A 805 21.27 11.36 -13.47
C ILE A 805 21.57 11.47 -11.97
N ALA A 806 21.83 10.35 -11.30
CA ALA A 806 22.06 10.34 -9.87
C ALA A 806 23.44 10.86 -9.44
N SER A 807 24.42 10.91 -10.35
CA SER A 807 25.75 11.47 -10.07
C SER A 807 25.70 12.99 -9.91
N GLU A 808 24.87 13.69 -10.71
CA GLU A 808 24.50 15.10 -10.51
C GLU A 808 23.56 15.32 -9.30
N ASN A 809 23.45 14.34 -8.41
CA ASN A 809 22.62 14.36 -7.21
C ASN A 809 21.11 14.57 -7.49
N GLN A 810 20.64 14.24 -8.71
CA GLN A 810 19.24 14.34 -9.10
C GLN A 810 18.51 12.98 -9.00
N PRO A 811 17.21 12.95 -8.67
CA PRO A 811 16.45 11.71 -8.68
C PRO A 811 16.03 11.33 -10.11
N VAL A 812 16.05 10.04 -10.43
CA VAL A 812 15.48 9.55 -11.68
C VAL A 812 13.97 9.76 -11.64
N ARG A 813 13.45 10.35 -12.72
CA ARG A 813 12.05 10.69 -12.93
C ARG A 813 11.67 10.43 -14.38
N TRP A 814 10.48 9.89 -14.61
CA TRP A 814 9.91 9.68 -15.94
C TRP A 814 8.39 9.83 -15.86
N THR A 815 7.73 9.73 -17.01
CA THR A 815 6.28 9.65 -17.11
C THR A 815 5.93 8.29 -17.70
N THR A 816 4.91 7.59 -17.18
CA THR A 816 4.44 6.35 -17.81
C THR A 816 3.70 6.64 -19.12
N PRO A 817 3.49 5.65 -20.01
CA PRO A 817 2.67 5.84 -21.21
C PRO A 817 1.25 6.35 -20.92
N LEU A 818 0.66 6.01 -19.76
CA LEU A 818 -0.61 6.57 -19.28
C LEU A 818 -0.51 7.96 -18.61
N GLY A 819 0.65 8.62 -18.67
CA GLY A 819 0.82 9.98 -18.16
C GLY A 819 1.16 10.10 -16.66
N LEU A 820 1.31 9.01 -15.90
CA LEU A 820 1.64 9.09 -14.47
C LEU A 820 3.11 9.56 -14.27
N PRO A 821 3.38 10.66 -13.54
CA PRO A 821 4.75 11.05 -13.22
C PRO A 821 5.34 10.19 -12.09
N VAL A 822 6.41 9.46 -12.39
CA VAL A 822 7.14 8.61 -11.45
C VAL A 822 8.43 9.28 -11.02
N VAL A 823 8.77 9.21 -9.72
CA VAL A 823 10.02 9.74 -9.15
C VAL A 823 10.58 8.74 -8.15
N GLN A 824 11.84 8.30 -8.32
CA GLN A 824 12.48 7.37 -7.38
C GLN A 824 12.83 8.05 -6.04
N PRO A 825 12.38 7.49 -4.89
CA PRO A 825 12.53 8.13 -3.58
C PRO A 825 13.88 7.85 -2.89
N TYR A 826 14.89 7.35 -3.60
CA TYR A 826 16.12 6.83 -2.98
C TYR A 826 17.13 7.95 -2.66
N ARG A 827 16.80 8.72 -1.63
CA ARG A 827 17.64 9.75 -0.99
C ARG A 827 18.22 9.27 0.34
N LYS A 828 19.33 9.87 0.77
CA LYS A 828 19.95 9.59 2.07
C LYS A 828 19.06 10.12 3.19
N LEU A 829 18.80 9.26 4.17
CA LEU A 829 18.00 9.62 5.34
C LEU A 829 18.91 10.27 6.38
N GLY A 830 18.67 11.56 6.64
CA GLY A 830 19.26 12.32 7.72
C GLY A 830 18.60 11.98 9.05
N ARG A 831 19.19 12.48 10.14
CA ARG A 831 18.70 12.29 11.51
C ARG A 831 18.19 13.63 12.05
N HIS A 832 16.88 13.74 12.27
CA HIS A 832 16.31 14.87 12.97
C HIS A 832 16.03 14.48 14.42
N ILE A 833 16.77 15.08 15.35
CA ILE A 833 16.67 14.79 16.78
C ILE A 833 15.53 15.61 17.40
N ILE A 834 14.65 14.98 18.17
CA ILE A 834 13.49 15.60 18.82
C ILE A 834 13.46 15.19 20.29
N LYS A 835 13.65 16.16 21.19
CA LYS A 835 13.33 15.98 22.61
C LYS A 835 11.81 15.93 22.78
N THR A 836 11.31 14.77 23.20
CA THR A 836 9.94 14.58 23.70
C THR A 836 9.95 14.46 25.21
N SER A 837 8.82 14.10 25.83
CA SER A 837 8.77 13.83 27.28
C SER A 837 9.32 12.44 27.62
N LEU A 838 8.97 11.40 26.85
CA LEU A 838 9.41 10.03 27.09
C LEU A 838 10.92 9.83 26.84
N GLN A 839 11.45 10.40 25.76
CA GLN A 839 12.89 10.30 25.40
C GLN A 839 13.30 11.30 24.30
N ILE A 840 14.58 11.28 23.94
CA ILE A 840 15.09 11.95 22.74
C ILE A 840 14.92 11.02 21.54
N LEU A 841 13.91 11.27 20.72
CA LEU A 841 13.62 10.50 19.51
C LEU A 841 14.49 10.98 18.34
N THR A 842 15.05 10.05 17.58
CA THR A 842 15.69 10.35 16.29
C THR A 842 14.73 9.99 15.17
N LEU A 843 14.12 10.98 14.54
CA LEU A 843 13.37 10.76 13.30
C LEU A 843 14.33 10.64 12.12
N GLN A 844 13.92 9.85 11.12
CA GLN A 844 14.53 9.89 9.79
C GLN A 844 13.88 11.01 8.99
N GLN A 845 14.70 11.85 8.35
CA GLN A 845 14.24 12.91 7.46
C GLN A 845 14.94 12.77 6.10
N GLU A 846 14.19 12.97 5.03
CA GLU A 846 14.73 13.00 3.67
C GLU A 846 15.73 14.16 3.53
N THR A 847 16.98 13.88 3.13
CA THR A 847 17.95 14.93 2.76
C THR A 847 17.99 15.11 1.25
N ASP A 848 18.55 16.22 0.78
CA ASP A 848 18.75 16.44 -0.66
C ASP A 848 19.85 15.60 -1.30
N LYS A 849 20.58 14.76 -0.54
CA LYS A 849 21.62 13.90 -1.12
C LYS A 849 21.05 12.57 -1.63
N VAL A 850 21.12 12.33 -2.93
CA VAL A 850 20.64 11.11 -3.60
C VAL A 850 21.54 9.90 -3.32
N MET A 851 20.98 8.69 -3.35
CA MET A 851 21.70 7.42 -3.19
C MET A 851 21.98 6.78 -4.55
N VAL A 852 23.03 7.24 -5.26
CA VAL A 852 23.45 6.78 -6.61
C VAL A 852 23.33 5.26 -6.80
N LYS A 853 23.93 4.46 -5.91
CA LYS A 853 23.88 2.98 -6.00
C LYS A 853 22.45 2.43 -5.96
N ARG A 854 21.55 3.00 -5.15
CA ARG A 854 20.15 2.58 -5.08
C ARG A 854 19.35 3.02 -6.31
N GLN A 855 19.57 4.23 -6.82
CA GLN A 855 18.93 4.69 -8.07
C GLN A 855 19.27 3.72 -9.22
N LYS A 856 20.57 3.44 -9.48
CA LYS A 856 20.99 2.45 -10.51
C LYS A 856 20.31 1.09 -10.32
N THR A 857 20.43 0.47 -9.14
CA THR A 857 19.92 -0.90 -8.93
C THR A 857 18.40 -1.01 -8.98
N ALA A 858 17.67 0.07 -8.72
CA ALA A 858 16.22 0.03 -8.59
C ALA A 858 15.48 0.73 -9.75
N PHE A 859 16.19 1.32 -10.73
CA PHE A 859 15.52 1.93 -11.87
C PHE A 859 14.97 0.91 -12.87
N PRO A 860 15.74 -0.08 -13.36
CA PRO A 860 15.20 -1.12 -14.24
C PRO A 860 13.93 -1.80 -13.71
N PRO A 861 13.87 -2.28 -12.45
CA PRO A 861 12.65 -2.89 -11.96
C PRO A 861 11.53 -1.87 -11.75
N ASN A 862 11.80 -0.65 -11.27
CA ASN A 862 10.72 0.34 -11.10
C ASN A 862 10.15 0.80 -12.45
N PHE A 863 10.94 0.78 -13.52
CA PHE A 863 10.48 1.08 -14.88
C PHE A 863 9.54 -0.01 -15.40
N VAL A 864 9.92 -1.29 -15.31
CA VAL A 864 9.04 -2.41 -15.68
C VAL A 864 7.76 -2.43 -14.82
N HIS A 865 7.86 -2.20 -13.51
CA HIS A 865 6.70 -2.02 -12.61
C HIS A 865 5.81 -0.81 -12.94
N SER A 866 6.24 0.08 -13.84
CA SER A 866 5.43 1.19 -14.35
C SER A 866 4.80 0.88 -15.72
N LEU A 867 5.32 -0.13 -16.42
CA LEU A 867 4.73 -0.70 -17.64
C LEU A 867 3.66 -1.75 -17.28
N ASP A 868 3.88 -2.62 -16.29
CA ASP A 868 2.87 -3.59 -15.85
C ASP A 868 1.59 -2.90 -15.34
N GLY A 869 1.73 -1.88 -14.48
CA GLY A 869 0.63 -1.04 -14.03
C GLY A 869 -0.05 -0.27 -15.18
N SER A 870 0.69 0.09 -16.25
CA SER A 870 0.10 0.74 -17.43
C SER A 870 -0.72 -0.25 -18.27
N HIS A 871 -0.18 -1.43 -18.56
CA HIS A 871 -0.87 -2.50 -19.30
C HIS A 871 -2.14 -2.96 -18.58
N MET A 872 -2.07 -3.18 -17.26
CA MET A 872 -3.22 -3.52 -16.42
C MET A 872 -4.29 -2.43 -16.45
N MET A 873 -3.91 -1.15 -16.39
CA MET A 873 -4.86 -0.03 -16.46
C MET A 873 -5.49 0.15 -17.85
N MET A 874 -4.73 -0.02 -18.94
CA MET A 874 -5.23 0.01 -20.32
C MET A 874 -6.25 -1.12 -20.56
N THR A 875 -5.93 -2.31 -20.07
CA THR A 875 -6.81 -3.50 -20.12
C THR A 875 -8.09 -3.26 -19.32
N ALA A 876 -7.99 -2.85 -18.06
CA ALA A 876 -9.14 -2.59 -17.19
C ALA A 876 -10.13 -1.57 -17.78
N VAL A 877 -9.61 -0.45 -18.30
CA VAL A 877 -10.42 0.61 -18.93
C VAL A 877 -11.13 0.10 -20.18
N THR A 878 -10.47 -0.73 -20.99
CA THR A 878 -11.07 -1.29 -22.22
C THR A 878 -12.12 -2.35 -21.88
N CYS A 879 -11.83 -3.26 -20.95
CA CYS A 879 -12.78 -4.27 -20.46
C CYS A 879 -14.09 -3.63 -20.00
N LYS A 880 -14.03 -2.56 -19.20
CA LYS A 880 -15.22 -1.79 -18.77
C LYS A 880 -15.95 -1.10 -19.93
N LYS A 881 -15.25 -0.64 -20.98
CA LYS A 881 -15.87 -0.01 -22.16
C LYS A 881 -16.62 -1.04 -23.01
N GLU A 882 -16.12 -2.28 -23.06
CA GLU A 882 -16.84 -3.44 -23.62
C GLU A 882 -17.82 -4.09 -22.63
N GLY A 883 -17.95 -3.54 -21.42
CA GLY A 883 -18.95 -3.91 -20.42
C GLY A 883 -18.60 -5.09 -19.51
N LEU A 884 -17.35 -5.57 -19.49
CA LEU A 884 -16.87 -6.65 -18.63
C LEU A 884 -16.62 -6.15 -17.20
N ASN A 885 -16.80 -7.03 -16.21
CA ASN A 885 -16.27 -6.80 -14.86
C ASN A 885 -14.78 -7.18 -14.80
N PHE A 886 -13.93 -6.32 -14.22
CA PHE A 886 -12.48 -6.53 -14.17
C PHE A 886 -11.94 -6.35 -12.75
N ALA A 887 -11.03 -7.25 -12.34
CA ALA A 887 -10.16 -7.07 -11.19
C ALA A 887 -8.71 -7.45 -11.57
N GLY A 888 -7.73 -6.96 -10.81
CA GLY A 888 -6.32 -7.16 -11.15
C GLY A 888 -5.41 -7.27 -9.94
N VAL A 889 -4.80 -8.44 -9.75
CA VAL A 889 -3.71 -8.66 -8.78
C VAL A 889 -2.38 -8.46 -9.51
N HIS A 890 -2.11 -7.19 -9.87
CA HIS A 890 -0.93 -6.73 -10.62
C HIS A 890 -0.77 -7.35 -12.01
N ASP A 891 -0.19 -8.54 -12.10
CA ASP A 891 0.11 -9.33 -13.29
C ASP A 891 -0.85 -10.53 -13.48
N SER A 892 -1.92 -10.57 -12.67
CA SER A 892 -3.05 -11.50 -12.74
C SER A 892 -4.35 -10.74 -13.05
N TYR A 893 -5.03 -11.05 -14.15
CA TYR A 893 -6.24 -10.34 -14.62
C TYR A 893 -7.48 -11.22 -14.50
N TRP A 894 -8.55 -10.69 -13.91
CA TRP A 894 -9.71 -11.49 -13.47
C TRP A 894 -11.03 -10.94 -14.03
N THR A 895 -11.88 -11.83 -14.55
CA THR A 895 -13.23 -11.50 -15.04
C THR A 895 -14.21 -12.68 -14.82
N HIS A 896 -15.47 -12.58 -15.24
CA HIS A 896 -16.40 -13.72 -15.20
C HIS A 896 -15.99 -14.79 -16.21
N ALA A 897 -16.22 -16.08 -15.92
CA ALA A 897 -15.79 -17.17 -16.80
C ALA A 897 -16.24 -17.02 -18.27
N GLY A 898 -17.47 -16.56 -18.53
CA GLY A 898 -17.99 -16.31 -19.89
C GLY A 898 -17.44 -15.04 -20.58
N ASP A 899 -16.75 -14.16 -19.83
CA ASP A 899 -16.10 -12.94 -20.34
C ASP A 899 -14.62 -13.18 -20.71
N VAL A 900 -14.03 -14.34 -20.37
CA VAL A 900 -12.57 -14.58 -20.41
C VAL A 900 -11.99 -14.47 -21.81
N ASP A 901 -12.64 -15.03 -22.84
CA ASP A 901 -12.13 -14.96 -24.23
C ASP A 901 -11.98 -13.50 -24.70
N GLN A 902 -12.95 -12.66 -24.34
CA GLN A 902 -12.99 -11.24 -24.67
C GLN A 902 -11.95 -10.45 -23.87
N MET A 903 -11.79 -10.72 -22.57
CA MET A 903 -10.68 -10.16 -21.78
C MET A 903 -9.32 -10.58 -22.34
N ASN A 904 -9.18 -11.84 -22.77
CA ASN A 904 -7.94 -12.37 -23.35
C ASN A 904 -7.62 -11.73 -24.70
N ARG A 905 -8.61 -11.38 -25.53
CA ARG A 905 -8.40 -10.53 -26.72
C ARG A 905 -7.89 -9.14 -26.30
N ILE A 906 -8.62 -8.47 -25.41
CA ILE A 906 -8.32 -7.10 -24.97
C ILE A 906 -6.91 -7.00 -24.35
N LEU A 907 -6.51 -7.93 -23.49
CA LEU A 907 -5.18 -7.86 -22.83
C LEU A 907 -4.03 -8.06 -23.83
N ARG A 908 -4.24 -8.83 -24.91
CA ARG A 908 -3.26 -8.97 -26.01
C ARG A 908 -3.19 -7.70 -26.84
N GLU A 909 -4.34 -7.18 -27.28
CA GLU A 909 -4.44 -5.89 -28.00
C GLU A 909 -3.77 -4.74 -27.23
N LYS A 910 -4.06 -4.58 -25.94
CA LYS A 910 -3.48 -3.51 -25.11
C LYS A 910 -1.99 -3.72 -24.77
N PHE A 911 -1.47 -4.95 -24.86
CA PHE A 911 -0.02 -5.19 -24.77
C PHE A 911 0.68 -4.76 -26.05
N VAL A 912 0.12 -5.11 -27.22
CA VAL A 912 0.65 -4.69 -28.53
C VAL A 912 0.59 -3.16 -28.67
N GLU A 913 -0.56 -2.53 -28.38
CA GLU A 913 -0.71 -1.06 -28.40
C GLU A 913 0.35 -0.35 -27.53
N LEU A 914 0.63 -0.87 -26.33
CA LEU A 914 1.65 -0.32 -25.43
C LEU A 914 3.06 -0.35 -26.06
N TYR A 915 3.39 -1.39 -26.83
CA TYR A 915 4.72 -1.64 -27.37
C TYR A 915 4.90 -1.36 -28.88
N GLU A 916 3.84 -1.03 -29.61
CA GLU A 916 3.92 -0.28 -30.86
C GLU A 916 4.34 1.19 -30.60
N THR A 917 4.13 1.72 -29.38
CA THR A 917 4.75 3.00 -28.98
C THR A 917 6.27 2.85 -28.74
N PRO A 918 7.10 3.85 -29.09
CA PRO A 918 8.55 3.78 -28.92
C PRO A 918 8.95 4.09 -27.47
N VAL A 919 8.70 3.13 -26.56
CA VAL A 919 8.78 3.30 -25.09
C VAL A 919 10.18 3.72 -24.59
N LEU A 920 11.26 3.22 -25.20
CA LEU A 920 12.63 3.53 -24.75
C LEU A 920 13.11 4.87 -25.30
N GLU A 921 12.72 5.21 -26.52
CA GLU A 921 12.99 6.48 -27.19
C GLU A 921 12.28 7.61 -26.44
N ASN A 922 10.98 7.44 -26.15
CA ASN A 922 10.19 8.36 -25.32
C ASN A 922 10.82 8.58 -23.93
N LEU A 923 11.44 7.55 -23.35
CA LEU A 923 12.18 7.67 -22.09
C LEU A 923 13.47 8.49 -22.26
N VAL A 924 14.23 8.28 -23.33
CA VAL A 924 15.45 9.06 -23.64
C VAL A 924 15.12 10.52 -23.90
N GLU A 925 14.11 10.81 -24.72
CA GLU A 925 13.63 12.18 -24.94
C GLU A 925 13.13 12.81 -23.64
N GLY A 926 12.37 12.06 -22.84
CA GLY A 926 11.93 12.48 -21.51
C GLY A 926 13.09 12.83 -20.58
N PHE A 927 14.19 12.07 -20.65
CA PHE A 927 15.43 12.36 -19.92
C PHE A 927 16.18 13.58 -20.49
N GLN A 928 16.37 13.69 -21.81
CA GLN A 928 17.03 14.83 -22.45
C GLN A 928 16.29 16.15 -22.14
N ARG A 929 14.95 16.17 -22.28
CA ARG A 929 14.09 17.30 -21.91
C ARG A 929 14.14 17.60 -20.41
N SER A 930 14.25 16.58 -19.56
CA SER A 930 14.36 16.72 -18.09
C SER A 930 15.75 17.13 -17.60
N PHE A 931 16.80 16.85 -18.36
CA PHE A 931 18.20 16.93 -17.95
C PHE A 931 19.11 17.38 -19.12
N PRO A 932 18.87 18.56 -19.74
CA PRO A 932 19.48 18.96 -21.02
C PRO A 932 21.00 19.22 -20.98
N LYS A 933 21.65 19.03 -19.83
CA LYS A 933 23.11 19.07 -19.66
C LYS A 933 23.76 17.68 -19.62
N LEU A 934 22.97 16.61 -19.71
CA LEU A 934 23.43 15.23 -19.61
C LEU A 934 23.35 14.53 -20.97
N SER A 935 24.46 13.90 -21.36
CA SER A 935 24.46 12.92 -22.45
C SER A 935 24.10 11.54 -21.90
N PHE A 936 23.43 10.73 -22.71
CA PHE A 936 22.94 9.40 -22.36
C PHE A 936 23.50 8.37 -23.34
N PRO A 937 23.79 7.13 -22.90
CA PRO A 937 24.25 6.08 -23.80
C PRO A 937 23.18 5.75 -24.86
N PRO A 938 23.58 5.36 -26.08
CA PRO A 938 22.65 4.95 -27.13
C PRO A 938 21.79 3.76 -26.66
N LEU A 939 20.61 3.62 -27.26
CA LEU A 939 19.73 2.48 -26.99
C LEU A 939 20.43 1.15 -27.35
N PRO A 940 20.18 0.07 -26.59
CA PRO A 940 20.57 -1.27 -27.01
C PRO A 940 19.91 -1.63 -28.35
N GLU A 941 20.59 -2.46 -29.14
CA GLU A 941 20.00 -3.06 -30.34
C GLU A 941 18.76 -3.89 -29.99
N ARG A 942 17.79 -3.90 -30.90
CA ARG A 942 16.57 -4.71 -30.82
C ARG A 942 16.67 -5.91 -31.74
N GLY A 943 16.05 -7.02 -31.34
CA GLY A 943 15.85 -8.20 -32.18
C GLY A 943 14.70 -8.04 -33.19
N ASP A 944 14.31 -9.16 -33.77
CA ASP A 944 13.41 -9.30 -34.91
C ASP A 944 11.96 -9.70 -34.55
N PHE A 945 11.62 -9.81 -33.26
CA PHE A 945 10.29 -10.25 -32.83
C PHE A 945 9.18 -9.27 -33.25
N ASP A 946 8.16 -9.79 -33.96
CA ASP A 946 6.93 -9.04 -34.22
C ASP A 946 5.97 -9.20 -33.03
N LEU A 947 5.55 -8.06 -32.45
CA LEU A 947 4.57 -8.03 -31.37
C LEU A 947 3.20 -8.59 -31.80
N ARG A 948 2.91 -8.63 -33.10
CA ARG A 948 1.63 -9.15 -33.60
C ARG A 948 1.50 -10.66 -33.38
N GLU A 949 2.61 -11.38 -33.21
CA GLU A 949 2.61 -12.78 -32.75
C GLU A 949 1.92 -12.94 -31.38
N VAL A 950 1.91 -11.88 -30.53
CA VAL A 950 1.23 -11.88 -29.22
C VAL A 950 -0.29 -11.94 -29.34
N LEU A 951 -0.87 -11.44 -30.45
CA LEU A 951 -2.32 -11.48 -30.67
C LEU A 951 -2.83 -12.92 -30.79
N GLU A 952 -2.03 -13.81 -31.36
CA GLU A 952 -2.39 -15.23 -31.55
C GLU A 952 -1.91 -16.14 -30.41
N SER A 953 -1.13 -15.65 -29.44
CA SER A 953 -0.63 -16.48 -28.34
C SER A 953 -1.73 -16.83 -27.32
N PRO A 954 -2.12 -18.11 -27.16
CA PRO A 954 -3.14 -18.52 -26.20
C PRO A 954 -2.62 -18.63 -24.77
N TYR A 955 -1.29 -18.61 -24.56
CA TYR A 955 -0.65 -18.81 -23.25
C TYR A 955 0.07 -17.55 -22.71
N PHE A 956 -0.05 -16.41 -23.39
CA PHE A 956 0.54 -15.14 -22.93
C PHE A 956 0.14 -14.81 -21.49
N PHE A 957 -1.18 -14.83 -21.22
CA PHE A 957 -1.78 -14.95 -19.90
C PHE A 957 -2.63 -16.23 -19.94
N ASN A 958 -2.57 -17.09 -18.91
CA ASN A 958 -3.27 -18.39 -18.88
C ASN A 958 -3.56 -18.93 -17.47
#